data_AF-A0A1V5MY68-F1
#
_entry.id   AF-A0A1V5MY68-F1
#
_cell.length_a   1.000
_cell.length_b   1.000
_cell.length_c   1.000
_cell.angle_alpha   90.00
_cell.angle_beta   90.00
_cell.angle_gamma   90.00
#
_symmetry.space_group_name_H-M   'P 1'
#
loop_
_entity.id
_entity.type
_entity.pdbx_description
1 polymer ?
#
loop_
_entity_poly.entity_id
_entity_poly.type
_entity_poly.pdbx_seq_one_letter_code
_entity_poly.pdbx_strand_id
1 'polypeptide(L)'
;MQAVEPLINRQHRSAILNARTPQRGLPAFAWMADTVRQPLRWTAETPHLYTLVLALKQPDGQVAEVVRIKVGFRSVDIKHGQVLVNGQPIKLRGVNRHEFDPLSGHTLTEASMRRDIRLMKQANINAVRCAHYPNDPRWYALCDELGLYVIDEANIEEHGLRGKLASDPTWIQAFMDRTIRMAERDKNHPSILFWSLGNEAGYGPNFAATAAWLKAFDPTRLIHYEGAQGRGMEFRLGQSSADPDPSSVDVISRFYPRVMDTYLNPPKAGDALSERAENARWERLLELALDTNDHRPVMTSEYAHAMGNALGNLKEYWEDMYAHPRMLGGFIWDWVDQGIQRTAPNGRTYYAYGGDFGDQPNSGAFCLNGVVFPDRSIGAKYAEIKAVYQPFRFNGLNLGMGQGTEVAVALTNHQHVLDLSPYDCLWTVLVDGVPVQKGRMALPAALPGQTVILHPPVKAITLRSDQACHLNLELVLKAATPWAEAGYVVGGAQLLLASPNQSAAIEPQAVAKTPVAGKPWTLARSGDSLLTLTNKACTLVFSKAAGGLSAWTVSGKPLLDRAPAFQAYRAFTDNDKGFGNWLAKDWKAAGLDKPVKTVTSFKPSTETAAGLPVEVVTTYRYVEGSVTHIQSYLVRRDGSFLLNNRFVPQGNLPDLPRMGVTLALSSQLEHYTWLGHGPYDNYADRKEGCPVGVWSSTVTEQYVPYPRPQACGNKEGVRWLTLTDPAGRGVKVTVLSPDEGGKTVPVCSATALHFTESDLDTAHTTWQLSPLASVILTLDAFHMGLGNSSCGPGVLQRYAGEKRPYTLSLLFQPFHKKALKP
;
A
#
# COMPACT_ATOMS: atom_id res chain seq x y z
N MET A 1 -2.71 1.08 -57.40
CA MET A 1 -3.72 0.11 -57.86
C MET A 1 -2.99 -1.11 -58.39
N GLN A 2 -2.97 -2.22 -57.65
CA GLN A 2 -2.72 -3.52 -58.29
C GLN A 2 -3.87 -3.77 -59.28
N ALA A 3 -3.57 -4.33 -60.46
CA ALA A 3 -4.57 -4.61 -61.47
C ALA A 3 -5.73 -5.42 -60.85
N VAL A 4 -6.97 -4.96 -61.03
CA VAL A 4 -8.18 -5.58 -60.46
C VAL A 4 -8.49 -6.94 -61.11
N GLU A 5 -7.93 -7.20 -62.30
CA GLU A 5 -8.25 -8.35 -63.13
C GLU A 5 -7.93 -9.75 -62.56
N PRO A 6 -6.83 -9.99 -61.81
CA PRO A 6 -6.52 -11.31 -61.23
C PRO A 6 -7.46 -11.73 -60.08
N LEU A 7 -8.22 -10.80 -59.49
CA LEU A 7 -9.13 -11.06 -58.37
C LEU A 7 -10.53 -11.51 -58.81
N ILE A 8 -10.89 -11.32 -60.08
CA ILE A 8 -12.22 -11.69 -60.59
C ILE A 8 -12.21 -13.15 -61.06
N ASN A 9 -12.95 -14.02 -60.37
CA ASN A 9 -13.16 -15.42 -60.76
C ASN A 9 -14.10 -15.54 -61.98
N ARG A 10 -13.66 -15.07 -63.15
CA ARG A 10 -14.44 -15.12 -64.41
C ARG A 10 -14.76 -16.55 -64.86
N GLN A 11 -14.09 -17.56 -64.30
CA GLN A 11 -14.25 -18.96 -64.66
C GLN A 11 -15.11 -19.76 -63.67
N HIS A 12 -15.71 -19.11 -62.66
CA HIS A 12 -16.53 -19.77 -61.64
C HIS A 12 -15.85 -20.98 -60.96
N ARG A 13 -14.52 -20.95 -60.82
CA ARG A 13 -13.75 -22.07 -60.25
C ARG A 13 -14.17 -22.30 -58.79
N SER A 14 -14.58 -23.52 -58.47
CA SER A 14 -14.94 -23.95 -57.11
C SER A 14 -13.79 -23.80 -56.12
N ALA A 15 -12.53 -23.92 -56.57
CA ALA A 15 -11.34 -23.72 -55.75
C ALA A 15 -11.23 -22.32 -55.13
N ILE A 16 -11.77 -21.28 -55.78
CA ILE A 16 -11.82 -19.91 -55.22
C ILE A 16 -12.94 -19.77 -54.20
N LEU A 17 -14.05 -20.50 -54.37
CA LEU A 17 -15.16 -20.57 -53.41
C LEU A 17 -14.79 -21.38 -52.15
N ASN A 18 -13.92 -22.38 -52.31
CA ASN A 18 -13.34 -23.19 -51.23
C ASN A 18 -12.04 -22.58 -50.67
N ALA A 19 -11.68 -21.36 -51.07
CA ALA A 19 -10.53 -20.66 -50.54
C ALA A 19 -10.72 -20.40 -49.03
N ARG A 20 -9.60 -20.35 -48.30
CA ARG A 20 -9.55 -20.13 -46.84
C ARG A 20 -10.39 -18.93 -46.38
N THR A 21 -10.54 -17.92 -47.23
CA THR A 21 -11.43 -16.77 -47.05
C THR A 21 -12.75 -17.05 -47.76
N PRO A 22 -13.71 -17.74 -47.10
CA PRO A 22 -14.96 -18.10 -47.75
C PRO A 22 -15.76 -16.85 -48.11
N GLN A 23 -16.64 -16.97 -49.10
CA GLN A 23 -17.57 -15.89 -49.46
C GLN A 23 -18.53 -15.52 -48.30
N ARG A 24 -18.79 -16.46 -47.38
CA ARG A 24 -19.70 -16.30 -46.24
C ARG A 24 -19.03 -16.76 -44.96
N GLY A 25 -19.03 -15.92 -43.93
CA GLY A 25 -18.44 -16.22 -42.62
C GLY A 25 -16.97 -15.87 -42.51
N LEU A 26 -16.41 -16.08 -41.32
CA LEU A 26 -14.98 -15.88 -41.05
C LEU A 26 -14.13 -17.03 -41.62
N PRO A 27 -12.86 -16.78 -41.99
CA PRO A 27 -11.93 -17.84 -42.34
C PRO A 27 -11.75 -18.81 -41.17
N ALA A 28 -11.41 -20.07 -41.47
CA ALA A 28 -10.98 -21.00 -40.43
C ALA A 28 -9.79 -20.41 -39.65
N PHE A 29 -9.88 -20.42 -38.32
CA PHE A 29 -8.84 -19.88 -37.45
C PHE A 29 -7.50 -20.62 -37.66
N ALA A 30 -7.52 -21.95 -37.58
CA ALA A 30 -6.33 -22.77 -37.74
C ALA A 30 -5.97 -23.01 -39.22
N TRP A 31 -4.67 -22.94 -39.56
CA TRP A 31 -4.12 -23.44 -40.84
C TRP A 31 -3.95 -24.95 -40.84
N MET A 32 -3.60 -25.50 -39.68
CA MET A 32 -3.43 -26.92 -39.38
C MET A 32 -4.00 -27.17 -37.99
N ALA A 33 -4.66 -28.31 -37.79
CA ALA A 33 -5.23 -28.68 -36.51
C ALA A 33 -4.85 -30.13 -36.18
N ASP A 34 -4.53 -30.37 -34.91
CA ASP A 34 -4.27 -31.69 -34.35
C ASP A 34 -4.70 -31.71 -32.88
N THR A 35 -4.82 -32.90 -32.29
CA THR A 35 -5.29 -33.09 -30.91
C THR A 35 -4.17 -33.57 -30.00
N VAL A 36 -3.83 -32.75 -29.00
CA VAL A 36 -3.01 -33.19 -27.86
C VAL A 36 -3.94 -33.66 -26.75
N ARG A 37 -3.87 -34.95 -26.40
CA ARG A 37 -4.70 -35.53 -25.32
C ARG A 37 -4.08 -35.17 -23.97
N GLN A 38 -4.92 -34.70 -23.04
CA GLN A 38 -4.55 -34.35 -21.67
C GLN A 38 -3.29 -33.44 -21.59
N PRO A 39 -3.27 -32.30 -22.29
CA PRO A 39 -2.10 -31.43 -22.26
C PRO A 39 -1.90 -30.86 -20.85
N LEU A 40 -0.66 -30.81 -20.38
CA LEU A 40 -0.28 -29.90 -19.31
C LEU A 40 -0.70 -28.47 -19.68
N ARG A 41 -1.54 -27.86 -18.86
CA ARG A 41 -2.16 -26.56 -19.16
C ARG A 41 -1.30 -25.42 -18.64
N TRP A 42 -1.22 -24.34 -19.40
CA TRP A 42 -0.54 -23.13 -18.98
C TRP A 42 -1.47 -22.26 -18.13
N THR A 43 -0.96 -21.77 -17.00
CA THR A 43 -1.55 -20.69 -16.17
C THR A 43 -0.44 -19.88 -15.49
N ALA A 44 -0.79 -18.78 -14.81
CA ALA A 44 0.17 -18.03 -13.99
C ALA A 44 0.73 -18.82 -12.78
N GLU A 45 0.03 -19.87 -12.34
CA GLU A 45 0.46 -20.74 -11.23
C GLU A 45 1.26 -21.96 -11.73
N THR A 46 0.88 -22.51 -12.89
CA THR A 46 1.51 -23.67 -13.53
C THR A 46 1.89 -23.34 -14.99
N PRO A 47 3.00 -22.63 -15.24
CA PRO A 47 3.37 -22.13 -16.57
C PRO A 47 3.97 -23.22 -17.47
N HIS A 48 3.23 -24.29 -17.73
CA HIS A 48 3.68 -25.39 -18.59
C HIS A 48 3.79 -24.94 -20.05
N LEU A 49 4.97 -25.10 -20.63
CA LEU A 49 5.27 -24.73 -22.02
C LEU A 49 5.74 -25.95 -22.82
N TYR A 50 5.19 -26.07 -24.02
CA TYR A 50 5.66 -26.96 -25.08
C TYR A 50 6.55 -26.19 -26.04
N THR A 51 7.26 -26.90 -26.90
CA THR A 51 8.01 -26.30 -28.02
C THR A 51 7.38 -26.75 -29.32
N LEU A 52 6.80 -25.81 -30.07
CA LEU A 52 6.35 -26.04 -31.43
C LEU A 52 7.54 -25.84 -32.37
N VAL A 53 7.80 -26.84 -33.21
CA VAL A 53 8.87 -26.81 -34.23
C VAL A 53 8.20 -26.86 -35.60
N LEU A 54 8.33 -25.79 -36.37
CA LEU A 54 7.84 -25.70 -37.74
C LEU A 54 9.04 -25.83 -38.67
N ALA A 55 8.99 -26.80 -39.60
CA ALA A 55 10.03 -27.02 -40.59
C ALA A 55 9.47 -26.82 -42.00
N LEU A 56 10.02 -25.86 -42.74
CA LEU A 56 9.73 -25.70 -44.16
C LEU A 56 10.58 -26.72 -44.93
N LYS A 57 9.93 -27.58 -45.72
CA LYS A 57 10.60 -28.60 -46.54
C LYS A 57 10.50 -28.27 -48.02
N GLN A 58 11.59 -28.49 -48.74
CA GLN A 58 11.62 -28.47 -50.20
C GLN A 58 10.85 -29.67 -50.77
N PRO A 59 10.48 -29.66 -52.06
CA PRO A 59 9.79 -30.78 -52.70
C PRO A 59 10.53 -32.12 -52.62
N ASP A 60 11.86 -32.10 -52.51
CA ASP A 60 12.71 -33.29 -52.35
C ASP A 60 12.78 -33.81 -50.89
N GLY A 61 12.10 -33.13 -49.96
CA GLY A 61 12.04 -33.48 -48.54
C GLY A 61 13.12 -32.84 -47.67
N GLN A 62 14.09 -32.13 -48.23
CA GLN A 62 15.13 -31.43 -47.46
C GLN A 62 14.54 -30.25 -46.67
N VAL A 63 15.04 -30.02 -45.45
CA VAL A 63 14.59 -28.91 -44.61
C VAL A 63 15.29 -27.62 -45.05
N ALA A 64 14.52 -26.62 -45.46
CA ALA A 64 15.00 -25.29 -45.82
C ALA A 64 15.11 -24.35 -44.62
N GLU A 65 14.16 -24.41 -43.69
CA GLU A 65 14.11 -23.53 -42.53
C GLU A 65 13.43 -24.24 -41.36
N VAL A 66 13.86 -23.93 -40.13
CA VAL A 66 13.21 -24.36 -38.89
C VAL A 66 12.97 -23.17 -37.97
N VAL A 67 11.71 -22.95 -37.60
CA VAL A 67 11.31 -21.97 -36.58
C VAL A 67 10.83 -22.72 -35.33
N ARG A 68 11.20 -22.20 -34.15
CA ARG A 68 10.81 -22.77 -32.86
C ARG A 68 10.14 -21.71 -32.01
N ILE A 69 8.98 -22.04 -31.44
CA ILE A 69 8.28 -21.15 -30.50
C ILE A 69 7.83 -21.93 -29.27
N LYS A 70 7.69 -21.23 -28.14
CA LYS A 70 7.04 -21.78 -26.94
C LYS A 70 5.53 -21.65 -27.08
N VAL A 71 4.81 -22.67 -26.63
CA VAL A 71 3.33 -22.70 -26.66
C VAL A 71 2.80 -23.17 -25.31
N GLY A 72 1.79 -22.49 -24.79
CA GLY A 72 1.06 -22.89 -23.59
C GLY A 72 -0.39 -23.22 -23.94
N PHE A 73 -0.86 -24.41 -23.56
CA PHE A 73 -2.26 -24.79 -23.76
C PHE A 73 -3.13 -24.10 -22.71
N ARG A 74 -3.97 -23.14 -23.15
CA ARG A 74 -4.96 -22.49 -22.30
C ARG A 74 -6.20 -22.03 -23.06
N SER A 75 -7.35 -21.98 -22.40
CA SER A 75 -8.55 -21.26 -22.86
C SER A 75 -8.82 -20.03 -22.01
N VAL A 76 -9.42 -19.00 -22.62
CA VAL A 76 -9.87 -17.78 -21.96
C VAL A 76 -11.31 -17.53 -22.39
N ASP A 77 -12.22 -17.42 -21.44
CA ASP A 77 -13.65 -17.30 -21.70
C ASP A 77 -14.30 -16.33 -20.70
N ILE A 78 -15.50 -15.81 -21.04
CA ILE A 78 -16.38 -15.11 -20.08
C ILE A 78 -17.64 -15.94 -19.87
N LYS A 79 -17.99 -16.19 -18.60
CA LYS A 79 -19.22 -16.89 -18.23
C LYS A 79 -19.80 -16.32 -16.95
N HIS A 80 -21.10 -15.99 -16.96
CA HIS A 80 -21.80 -15.36 -15.83
C HIS A 80 -21.07 -14.12 -15.29
N GLY A 81 -20.52 -13.30 -16.21
CA GLY A 81 -19.78 -12.09 -15.88
C GLY A 81 -18.45 -12.29 -15.18
N GLN A 82 -17.89 -13.51 -15.21
CA GLN A 82 -16.55 -13.81 -14.71
C GLN A 82 -15.63 -14.13 -15.89
N VAL A 83 -14.34 -13.79 -15.77
CA VAL A 83 -13.30 -14.27 -16.68
C VAL A 83 -12.77 -15.60 -16.18
N LEU A 84 -12.65 -16.56 -17.08
CA LEU A 84 -12.23 -17.92 -16.80
C LEU A 84 -10.94 -18.22 -17.56
N VAL A 85 -10.00 -18.87 -16.89
CA VAL A 85 -8.84 -19.50 -17.53
C VAL A 85 -8.97 -21.00 -17.33
N ASN A 86 -8.96 -21.76 -18.43
CA ASN A 86 -9.14 -23.21 -18.40
C ASN A 86 -10.45 -23.66 -17.71
N GLY A 87 -11.50 -22.84 -17.81
CA GLY A 87 -12.81 -23.08 -17.20
C GLY A 87 -12.91 -22.74 -15.71
N GLN A 88 -11.89 -22.14 -15.11
CA GLN A 88 -11.90 -21.70 -13.71
C GLN A 88 -11.92 -20.16 -13.61
N PRO A 89 -12.79 -19.56 -12.78
CA PRO A 89 -12.82 -18.11 -12.60
C PRO A 89 -11.51 -17.62 -11.96
N ILE A 90 -11.01 -16.48 -12.43
CA ILE A 90 -9.78 -15.87 -11.92
C ILE A 90 -10.01 -14.50 -11.29
N LYS A 91 -9.09 -14.11 -10.41
CA LYS A 91 -8.89 -12.72 -9.94
C LYS A 91 -7.52 -12.22 -10.40
N LEU A 92 -7.51 -11.06 -11.04
CA LEU A 92 -6.31 -10.35 -11.47
C LEU A 92 -5.76 -9.54 -10.30
N ARG A 93 -4.68 -10.06 -9.72
CA ARG A 93 -3.81 -9.41 -8.74
C ARG A 93 -2.71 -8.71 -9.52
N GLY A 94 -3.09 -7.60 -10.15
CA GLY A 94 -2.30 -6.96 -11.19
C GLY A 94 -1.51 -5.74 -10.72
N VAL A 95 -0.54 -5.35 -11.54
CA VAL A 95 0.15 -4.05 -11.48
C VAL A 95 0.40 -3.53 -12.90
N ASN A 96 0.32 -2.23 -13.10
CA ASN A 96 0.78 -1.57 -14.33
C ASN A 96 2.31 -1.50 -14.32
N ARG A 97 2.95 -1.67 -15.46
CA ARG A 97 4.41 -1.60 -15.56
C ARG A 97 4.83 -0.84 -16.81
N HIS A 98 5.52 0.28 -16.60
CA HIS A 98 6.37 0.89 -17.61
C HIS A 98 7.73 0.19 -17.71
N GLU A 99 8.33 0.22 -18.90
CA GLU A 99 9.71 -0.19 -19.10
C GLU A 99 10.65 0.94 -18.65
N PHE A 100 11.21 0.85 -17.44
CA PHE A 100 12.07 1.90 -16.90
C PHE A 100 13.21 1.35 -16.05
N ASP A 101 14.41 1.88 -16.23
CA ASP A 101 15.62 1.68 -15.41
C ASP A 101 16.21 3.06 -15.06
N PRO A 102 16.63 3.29 -13.79
CA PRO A 102 17.09 4.59 -13.34
C PRO A 102 18.39 5.07 -14.01
N LEU A 103 19.13 4.19 -14.68
CA LEU A 103 20.38 4.50 -15.38
C LEU A 103 20.19 4.54 -16.90
N SER A 104 19.45 3.60 -17.48
CA SER A 104 19.27 3.46 -18.93
C SER A 104 17.91 3.92 -19.48
N GLY A 105 17.07 4.53 -18.64
CA GLY A 105 15.74 5.00 -19.02
C GLY A 105 14.86 3.84 -19.51
N HIS A 106 14.33 3.92 -20.71
CA HIS A 106 13.43 2.89 -21.26
C HIS A 106 14.13 1.62 -21.78
N THR A 107 15.46 1.52 -21.69
CA THR A 107 16.18 0.31 -22.13
C THR A 107 16.35 -0.66 -20.97
N LEU A 108 15.83 -1.87 -21.12
CA LEU A 108 15.89 -2.91 -20.10
C LEU A 108 16.75 -4.12 -20.51
N THR A 109 17.38 -4.72 -19.51
CA THR A 109 18.09 -6.00 -19.65
C THR A 109 17.14 -7.15 -19.33
N GLU A 110 17.39 -8.35 -19.87
CA GLU A 110 16.61 -9.53 -19.48
C GLU A 110 16.71 -9.80 -17.96
N ALA A 111 17.88 -9.54 -17.37
CA ALA A 111 18.10 -9.71 -15.93
C ALA A 111 17.21 -8.77 -15.10
N SER A 112 17.03 -7.51 -15.51
CA SER A 112 16.13 -6.58 -14.82
C SER A 112 14.66 -6.96 -15.00
N MET A 113 14.26 -7.42 -16.19
CA MET A 113 12.91 -7.97 -16.42
C MET A 113 12.62 -9.20 -15.54
N ARG A 114 13.56 -10.16 -15.47
CA ARG A 114 13.44 -11.33 -14.59
C ARG A 114 13.38 -10.92 -13.12
N ARG A 115 14.14 -9.90 -12.70
CA ARG A 115 14.07 -9.34 -11.33
C ARG A 115 12.68 -8.78 -11.03
N ASP A 116 12.12 -7.99 -11.94
CA ASP A 116 10.76 -7.45 -11.81
C ASP A 116 9.74 -8.59 -11.64
N ILE A 117 9.75 -9.59 -12.53
CA ILE A 117 8.79 -10.71 -12.47
C ILE A 117 8.93 -11.51 -11.17
N ARG A 118 10.16 -11.78 -10.71
CA ARG A 118 10.38 -12.48 -9.43
C ARG A 118 9.80 -11.69 -8.26
N LEU A 119 10.10 -10.40 -8.18
CA LEU A 119 9.57 -9.53 -7.13
C LEU A 119 8.04 -9.45 -7.20
N MET A 120 7.45 -9.38 -8.39
CA MET A 120 5.99 -9.41 -8.57
C MET A 120 5.39 -10.70 -8.00
N LYS A 121 5.89 -11.87 -8.42
CA LYS A 121 5.37 -13.16 -7.93
C LYS A 121 5.56 -13.33 -6.43
N GLN A 122 6.69 -12.86 -5.90
CA GLN A 122 6.98 -12.84 -4.46
C GLN A 122 5.98 -11.96 -3.68
N ALA A 123 5.41 -10.92 -4.30
CA ALA A 123 4.33 -10.09 -3.75
C ALA A 123 2.92 -10.61 -4.08
N ASN A 124 2.78 -11.86 -4.51
CA ASN A 124 1.51 -12.46 -4.91
C ASN A 124 0.82 -11.79 -6.12
N ILE A 125 1.56 -10.99 -6.91
CA ILE A 125 1.08 -10.45 -8.18
C ILE A 125 1.06 -11.59 -9.20
N ASN A 126 -0.05 -11.72 -9.92
CA ASN A 126 -0.26 -12.74 -10.95
C ASN A 126 -0.52 -12.17 -12.33
N ALA A 127 -0.63 -10.85 -12.46
CA ALA A 127 -0.93 -10.18 -13.72
C ALA A 127 -0.15 -8.87 -13.88
N VAL A 128 0.12 -8.49 -15.13
CA VAL A 128 0.75 -7.22 -15.49
C VAL A 128 0.03 -6.59 -16.68
N ARG A 129 -0.17 -5.27 -16.63
CA ARG A 129 -0.61 -4.48 -17.78
C ARG A 129 0.58 -3.73 -18.36
N CYS A 130 0.78 -3.86 -19.67
CA CYS A 130 1.86 -3.21 -20.42
C CYS A 130 1.56 -1.72 -20.67
N ALA A 131 1.61 -0.92 -19.61
CA ALA A 131 1.37 0.52 -19.67
C ALA A 131 2.48 1.24 -20.47
N HIS A 132 2.21 1.97 -21.56
CA HIS A 132 0.98 2.00 -22.38
C HIS A 132 1.30 1.68 -23.83
N TYR A 133 2.03 0.57 -24.01
CA TYR A 133 2.58 0.16 -25.29
C TYR A 133 3.04 -1.31 -25.25
N PRO A 134 3.18 -1.95 -26.42
CA PRO A 134 3.74 -3.29 -26.48
C PRO A 134 5.19 -3.23 -25.97
N ASN A 135 5.50 -4.05 -24.96
CA ASN A 135 6.82 -4.12 -24.32
C ASN A 135 7.86 -4.81 -25.25
N ASP A 136 9.10 -4.90 -24.77
CA ASP A 136 10.15 -5.72 -25.40
C ASP A 136 9.69 -7.18 -25.56
N PRO A 137 9.89 -7.83 -26.73
CA PRO A 137 9.47 -9.22 -26.96
C PRO A 137 9.95 -10.22 -25.90
N ARG A 138 11.11 -9.98 -25.28
CA ARG A 138 11.64 -10.83 -24.19
C ARG A 138 10.72 -10.81 -22.97
N TRP A 139 10.02 -9.70 -22.70
CA TRP A 139 9.09 -9.60 -21.58
C TRP A 139 8.00 -10.67 -21.63
N TYR A 140 7.36 -10.86 -22.79
CA TYR A 140 6.30 -11.85 -22.96
C TYR A 140 6.82 -13.28 -22.83
N ALA A 141 8.00 -13.58 -23.40
CA ALA A 141 8.64 -14.87 -23.24
C ALA A 141 8.95 -15.18 -21.77
N LEU A 142 9.37 -14.17 -20.99
CA LEU A 142 9.59 -14.31 -19.56
C LEU A 142 8.29 -14.48 -18.76
N CYS A 143 7.23 -13.75 -19.13
CA CYS A 143 5.90 -13.91 -18.53
C CYS A 143 5.30 -15.29 -18.83
N ASP A 144 5.56 -15.84 -20.02
CA ASP A 144 5.19 -17.21 -20.38
C ASP A 144 5.93 -18.24 -19.52
N GLU A 145 7.25 -18.06 -19.34
CA GLU A 145 8.14 -18.97 -18.61
C GLU A 145 7.89 -18.97 -17.10
N LEU A 146 7.76 -17.77 -16.52
CA LEU A 146 7.65 -17.57 -15.07
C LEU A 146 6.18 -17.51 -14.59
N GLY A 147 5.23 -17.35 -15.51
CA GLY A 147 3.80 -17.35 -15.24
C GLY A 147 3.28 -16.00 -14.72
N LEU A 148 2.96 -15.09 -15.62
CA LEU A 148 2.13 -13.91 -15.35
C LEU A 148 1.07 -13.79 -16.44
N TYR A 149 -0.14 -13.40 -16.07
CA TYR A 149 -1.16 -12.97 -17.04
C TYR A 149 -0.82 -11.57 -17.55
N VAL A 150 -0.99 -11.33 -18.84
CA VAL A 150 -0.62 -10.08 -19.49
C VAL A 150 -1.85 -9.44 -20.14
N ILE A 151 -2.01 -8.14 -19.93
CA ILE A 151 -2.75 -7.24 -20.82
C ILE A 151 -1.73 -6.57 -21.72
N ASP A 152 -1.73 -6.95 -23.00
CA ASP A 152 -0.86 -6.35 -24.00
C ASP A 152 -1.59 -5.19 -24.66
N GLU A 153 -0.96 -4.02 -24.72
CA GLU A 153 -1.64 -2.74 -24.99
C GLU A 153 -1.05 -2.05 -26.22
N ALA A 154 -1.91 -1.67 -27.16
CA ALA A 154 -1.46 -0.94 -28.34
C ALA A 154 -0.90 0.42 -27.91
N ASN A 155 0.18 0.85 -28.57
CA ASN A 155 0.83 2.14 -28.29
C ASN A 155 -0.02 3.29 -28.85
N ILE A 156 -1.18 3.57 -28.25
CA ILE A 156 -2.13 4.59 -28.68
C ILE A 156 -2.56 5.34 -27.43
N GLU A 157 -2.02 6.55 -27.27
CA GLU A 157 -2.43 7.48 -26.22
C GLU A 157 -2.47 8.90 -26.78
N GLU A 158 -3.59 9.58 -26.56
CA GLU A 158 -3.78 10.98 -26.96
C GLU A 158 -4.40 11.81 -25.82
N HIS A 159 -3.94 11.58 -24.58
CA HIS A 159 -4.48 12.20 -23.37
C HIS A 159 -4.73 13.72 -23.53
N GLY A 160 -3.75 14.45 -24.09
CA GLY A 160 -3.84 15.90 -24.31
C GLY A 160 -4.92 16.34 -25.31
N LEU A 161 -5.38 15.45 -26.19
CA LEU A 161 -6.37 15.73 -27.24
C LEU A 161 -7.77 15.15 -26.93
N ARG A 162 -7.92 14.42 -25.82
CA ARG A 162 -9.22 13.99 -25.25
C ARG A 162 -10.15 13.25 -26.24
N GLY A 163 -9.59 12.44 -27.15
CA GLY A 163 -10.38 11.61 -28.08
C GLY A 163 -10.64 12.21 -29.46
N LYS A 164 -9.99 13.33 -29.78
CA LYS A 164 -10.11 13.96 -31.10
C LYS A 164 -9.67 13.01 -32.21
N LEU A 165 -8.51 12.37 -32.08
CA LEU A 165 -7.96 11.50 -33.12
C LEU A 165 -8.66 10.14 -33.16
N ALA A 166 -9.20 9.65 -32.04
CA ALA A 166 -10.07 8.47 -32.01
C ALA A 166 -11.36 8.64 -32.84
N SER A 167 -11.79 9.90 -33.02
CA SER A 167 -12.99 10.26 -33.78
C SER A 167 -12.71 10.71 -35.22
N ASP A 168 -11.46 11.06 -35.55
CA ASP A 168 -11.08 11.54 -36.87
C ASP A 168 -10.76 10.36 -37.81
N PRO A 169 -11.58 10.09 -38.86
CA PRO A 169 -11.36 8.96 -39.74
C PRO A 169 -10.06 9.05 -40.54
N THR A 170 -9.42 10.22 -40.65
CA THR A 170 -8.11 10.34 -41.30
C THR A 170 -6.99 9.66 -40.51
N TRP A 171 -7.21 9.40 -39.23
CA TRP A 171 -6.26 8.73 -38.33
C TRP A 171 -6.44 7.21 -38.25
N ILE A 172 -7.46 6.64 -38.91
CA ILE A 172 -7.75 5.20 -38.82
C ILE A 172 -6.54 4.33 -39.17
N GLN A 173 -5.76 4.72 -40.19
CA GLN A 173 -4.58 3.96 -40.62
C GLN A 173 -3.54 3.86 -39.51
N ALA A 174 -3.34 4.92 -38.71
CA ALA A 174 -2.38 4.92 -37.61
C ALA A 174 -2.86 4.03 -36.44
N PHE A 175 -4.15 4.08 -36.12
CA PHE A 175 -4.77 3.23 -35.09
C PHE A 175 -4.71 1.75 -35.49
N MET A 176 -5.05 1.44 -36.74
CA MET A 176 -4.99 0.09 -37.29
C MET A 176 -3.56 -0.43 -37.36
N ASP A 177 -2.57 0.36 -37.80
CA ASP A 177 -1.16 -0.07 -37.86
C ASP A 177 -0.65 -0.52 -36.49
N ARG A 178 -0.84 0.33 -35.46
CA ARG A 178 -0.38 0.06 -34.09
C ARG A 178 -1.06 -1.17 -33.49
N THR A 179 -2.36 -1.33 -33.75
CA THR A 179 -3.14 -2.49 -33.28
C THR A 179 -2.71 -3.78 -33.98
N ILE A 180 -2.65 -3.76 -35.32
CA ILE A 180 -2.31 -4.94 -36.13
C ILE A 180 -0.90 -5.42 -35.78
N ARG A 181 0.08 -4.50 -35.71
CA ARG A 181 1.47 -4.87 -35.48
C ARG A 181 1.72 -5.47 -34.10
N MET A 182 1.03 -4.98 -33.06
CA MET A 182 1.03 -5.61 -31.73
C MET A 182 0.49 -7.04 -31.84
N ALA A 183 -0.75 -7.19 -32.33
CA ALA A 183 -1.41 -8.49 -32.36
C ALA A 183 -0.65 -9.51 -33.21
N GLU A 184 -0.15 -9.12 -34.39
CA GLU A 184 0.61 -9.99 -35.28
C GLU A 184 1.92 -10.47 -34.64
N ARG A 185 2.62 -9.59 -33.91
CA ARG A 185 3.87 -9.90 -33.20
C ARG A 185 3.62 -10.88 -32.05
N ASP A 186 2.58 -10.63 -31.25
CA ASP A 186 2.49 -11.21 -29.89
C ASP A 186 1.44 -12.32 -29.72
N LYS A 187 0.58 -12.56 -30.72
CA LYS A 187 -0.53 -13.55 -30.68
C LYS A 187 -0.17 -14.97 -30.23
N ASN A 188 1.10 -15.35 -30.26
CA ASN A 188 1.55 -16.68 -29.88
C ASN A 188 1.91 -16.81 -28.39
N HIS A 189 1.97 -15.71 -27.64
CA HIS A 189 2.30 -15.74 -26.21
C HIS A 189 1.08 -16.21 -25.39
N PRO A 190 1.16 -17.37 -24.68
CA PRO A 190 0.06 -17.83 -23.84
C PRO A 190 -0.22 -16.90 -22.65
N SER A 191 0.75 -16.10 -22.21
CA SER A 191 0.60 -15.13 -21.12
C SER A 191 -0.43 -14.03 -21.39
N ILE A 192 -0.64 -13.66 -22.66
CA ILE A 192 -1.58 -12.61 -23.04
C ILE A 192 -3.01 -13.13 -22.96
N LEU A 193 -3.78 -12.56 -22.03
CA LEU A 193 -5.21 -12.81 -21.86
C LEU A 193 -6.08 -11.75 -22.54
N PHE A 194 -5.59 -10.51 -22.58
CA PHE A 194 -6.31 -9.36 -23.13
C PHE A 194 -5.47 -8.63 -24.18
N TRP A 195 -6.14 -8.20 -25.24
CA TRP A 195 -5.69 -7.08 -26.06
C TRP A 195 -6.30 -5.80 -25.52
N SER A 196 -5.47 -4.83 -25.14
CA SER A 196 -5.90 -3.47 -24.84
C SER A 196 -5.77 -2.58 -26.07
N LEU A 197 -6.81 -1.79 -26.36
CA LEU A 197 -6.83 -0.91 -27.53
C LEU A 197 -5.90 0.31 -27.39
N GLY A 198 -5.47 0.65 -26.17
CA GLY A 198 -4.65 1.82 -25.88
C GLY A 198 -4.96 2.42 -24.51
N ASN A 199 -4.60 3.68 -24.31
CA ASN A 199 -4.76 4.40 -23.04
C ASN A 199 -5.26 5.84 -23.26
N GLU A 200 -6.14 6.33 -22.36
CA GLU A 200 -6.58 7.73 -22.26
C GLU A 200 -6.77 8.51 -23.59
N ALA A 201 -7.30 7.84 -24.61
CA ALA A 201 -7.43 8.36 -25.97
C ALA A 201 -8.89 8.62 -26.37
N GLY A 202 -9.80 8.76 -25.39
CA GLY A 202 -11.25 8.84 -25.63
C GLY A 202 -11.79 7.61 -26.36
N TYR A 203 -13.03 7.66 -26.87
CA TYR A 203 -13.58 6.57 -27.70
C TYR A 203 -14.25 7.13 -28.96
N GLY A 204 -14.07 6.43 -30.08
CA GLY A 204 -14.61 6.84 -31.38
C GLY A 204 -14.55 5.71 -32.42
N PRO A 205 -14.97 5.97 -33.67
CA PRO A 205 -15.02 4.97 -34.74
C PRO A 205 -13.68 4.27 -35.00
N ASN A 206 -12.54 4.92 -34.74
CA ASN A 206 -11.24 4.28 -34.93
C ASN A 206 -10.99 3.15 -33.91
N PHE A 207 -11.46 3.31 -32.67
CA PHE A 207 -11.42 2.24 -31.68
C PHE A 207 -12.44 1.14 -31.97
N ALA A 208 -13.64 1.49 -32.45
CA ALA A 208 -14.61 0.50 -32.88
C ALA A 208 -14.07 -0.39 -34.02
N ALA A 209 -13.35 0.20 -34.98
CA ALA A 209 -12.76 -0.52 -36.11
C ALA A 209 -11.60 -1.44 -35.70
N THR A 210 -10.69 -0.95 -34.85
CA THR A 210 -9.56 -1.76 -34.32
C THR A 210 -10.06 -2.92 -33.46
N ALA A 211 -11.06 -2.69 -32.61
CA ALA A 211 -11.70 -3.75 -31.83
C ALA A 211 -12.38 -4.80 -32.72
N ALA A 212 -13.15 -4.37 -33.72
CA ALA A 212 -13.81 -5.28 -34.65
C ALA A 212 -12.79 -6.16 -35.42
N TRP A 213 -11.66 -5.56 -35.82
CA TRP A 213 -10.57 -6.30 -36.45
C TRP A 213 -9.96 -7.33 -35.50
N LEU A 214 -9.64 -6.95 -34.25
CA LEU A 214 -9.10 -7.87 -33.24
C LEU A 214 -10.04 -9.04 -32.96
N LYS A 215 -11.36 -8.80 -32.82
CA LYS A 215 -12.35 -9.87 -32.61
C LYS A 215 -12.38 -10.88 -33.76
N ALA A 216 -12.23 -10.41 -34.99
CA ALA A 216 -12.19 -11.28 -36.18
C ALA A 216 -10.84 -11.99 -36.34
N PHE A 217 -9.75 -11.32 -35.97
CA PHE A 217 -8.38 -11.82 -36.08
C PHE A 217 -8.06 -12.89 -35.04
N ASP A 218 -8.36 -12.62 -33.77
CA ASP A 218 -8.05 -13.48 -32.63
C ASP A 218 -9.24 -13.59 -31.67
N PRO A 219 -10.15 -14.55 -31.90
CA PRO A 219 -11.28 -14.80 -31.00
C PRO A 219 -10.88 -15.51 -29.70
N THR A 220 -9.58 -15.77 -29.47
CA THR A 220 -9.10 -16.55 -28.31
C THR A 220 -8.68 -15.69 -27.11
N ARG A 221 -8.80 -14.36 -27.23
CA ARG A 221 -8.45 -13.37 -26.22
C ARG A 221 -9.55 -12.33 -26.09
N LEU A 222 -9.60 -11.71 -24.92
CA LEU A 222 -10.58 -10.68 -24.60
C LEU A 222 -10.08 -9.30 -25.03
N ILE A 223 -11.00 -8.38 -25.29
CA ILE A 223 -10.67 -6.98 -25.59
C ILE A 223 -11.00 -6.09 -24.40
N HIS A 224 -10.02 -5.29 -24.01
CA HIS A 224 -10.09 -4.28 -22.98
C HIS A 224 -9.86 -2.90 -23.57
N TYR A 225 -10.56 -1.88 -23.08
CA TYR A 225 -10.18 -0.47 -23.27
C TYR A 225 -10.92 0.40 -22.27
N GLU A 226 -10.19 1.18 -21.46
CA GLU A 226 -10.79 2.04 -20.44
C GLU A 226 -11.55 3.22 -21.03
N GLY A 227 -11.04 3.82 -22.12
CA GLY A 227 -11.67 4.98 -22.75
C GLY A 227 -13.04 4.70 -23.37
N ALA A 228 -13.44 3.41 -23.47
CA ALA A 228 -14.74 2.97 -23.98
C ALA A 228 -15.93 3.22 -23.02
N GLN A 229 -15.72 3.90 -21.90
CA GLN A 229 -16.79 4.24 -20.95
C GLN A 229 -18.02 4.87 -21.64
N GLY A 230 -19.21 4.35 -21.31
CA GLY A 230 -20.48 4.92 -21.78
C GLY A 230 -20.67 6.39 -21.35
N ARG A 231 -21.58 7.12 -22.04
CA ARG A 231 -21.85 8.56 -21.79
C ARG A 231 -22.58 8.87 -20.47
N GLY A 232 -22.52 7.95 -19.51
CA GLY A 232 -23.32 7.97 -18.29
C GLY A 232 -22.86 8.92 -17.19
N MET A 233 -21.83 9.75 -17.38
CA MET A 233 -21.22 10.46 -16.26
C MET A 233 -20.76 11.90 -16.56
N GLU A 234 -21.59 12.71 -17.22
CA GLU A 234 -21.65 14.12 -16.80
C GLU A 234 -22.32 14.14 -15.42
N PHE A 235 -21.50 14.24 -14.37
CA PHE A 235 -21.86 14.09 -12.95
C PHE A 235 -22.93 15.10 -12.49
N ARG A 236 -24.20 14.87 -12.86
CA ARG A 236 -25.39 15.49 -12.24
C ARG A 236 -25.97 14.51 -11.23
N LEU A 237 -25.60 14.70 -9.97
CA LEU A 237 -26.30 14.30 -8.73
C LEU A 237 -27.43 13.25 -8.92
N GLY A 238 -27.09 11.96 -8.75
CA GLY A 238 -28.06 10.95 -8.32
C GLY A 238 -28.86 10.18 -9.38
N GLN A 239 -28.36 10.02 -10.62
CA GLN A 239 -28.97 9.12 -11.62
C GLN A 239 -27.94 8.11 -12.15
N SER A 240 -28.35 6.83 -12.29
CA SER A 240 -27.52 5.77 -12.88
C SER A 240 -27.31 6.00 -14.37
N SER A 241 -26.14 5.62 -14.90
CA SER A 241 -25.82 5.69 -16.32
C SER A 241 -26.83 4.92 -17.17
N ALA A 242 -27.44 5.60 -18.14
CA ALA A 242 -28.38 4.97 -19.08
C ALA A 242 -27.68 4.19 -20.22
N ASP A 243 -26.38 4.39 -20.45
CA ASP A 243 -25.64 3.79 -21.57
C ASP A 243 -24.55 2.81 -21.06
N PRO A 244 -24.64 1.51 -21.34
CA PRO A 244 -23.56 0.56 -21.07
C PRO A 244 -22.34 0.84 -21.96
N ASP A 245 -21.16 0.34 -21.56
CA ASP A 245 -19.95 0.38 -22.41
C ASP A 245 -20.26 -0.30 -23.78
N PRO A 246 -19.63 0.09 -24.89
CA PRO A 246 -19.91 -0.49 -26.20
C PRO A 246 -19.55 -1.97 -26.25
N SER A 247 -20.23 -2.74 -27.11
CA SER A 247 -19.97 -4.18 -27.30
C SER A 247 -18.61 -4.49 -27.97
N SER A 248 -17.86 -3.45 -28.34
CA SER A 248 -16.48 -3.56 -28.84
C SER A 248 -15.49 -4.03 -27.76
N VAL A 249 -15.80 -3.80 -26.47
CA VAL A 249 -15.01 -4.28 -25.33
C VAL A 249 -15.73 -5.39 -24.56
N ASP A 250 -14.95 -6.31 -23.98
CA ASP A 250 -15.48 -7.51 -23.32
C ASP A 250 -15.58 -7.38 -21.79
N VAL A 251 -14.98 -6.32 -21.23
CA VAL A 251 -14.99 -6.03 -19.79
C VAL A 251 -15.31 -4.56 -19.54
N ILE A 252 -16.00 -4.28 -18.43
CA ILE A 252 -16.18 -2.92 -17.90
C ILE A 252 -14.87 -2.55 -17.23
N SER A 253 -14.20 -1.52 -17.73
CA SER A 253 -12.91 -1.08 -17.20
C SER A 253 -12.95 0.34 -16.68
N ARG A 254 -12.41 0.57 -15.48
CA ARG A 254 -12.37 1.91 -14.86
C ARG A 254 -11.01 2.25 -14.27
N PHE A 255 -10.66 3.52 -14.36
CA PHE A 255 -9.56 4.10 -13.60
C PHE A 255 -10.03 4.64 -12.25
N TYR A 256 -9.20 4.36 -11.24
CA TYR A 256 -9.27 4.87 -9.87
C TYR A 256 -10.67 4.89 -9.23
N PRO A 257 -11.47 3.82 -9.38
CA PRO A 257 -12.79 3.78 -8.77
C PRO A 257 -12.68 3.84 -7.24
N ARG A 258 -13.74 4.30 -6.57
CA ARG A 258 -13.92 4.29 -5.12
C ARG A 258 -14.38 2.93 -4.61
N VAL A 259 -14.07 2.63 -3.36
CA VAL A 259 -14.78 1.60 -2.59
C VAL A 259 -16.13 2.13 -2.11
N MET A 260 -16.97 1.25 -1.58
CA MET A 260 -18.30 1.64 -1.06
C MET A 260 -18.26 2.53 0.19
N ASP A 261 -17.17 2.46 0.94
CA ASP A 261 -17.02 3.21 2.19
C ASP A 261 -17.03 4.73 1.98
N THR A 262 -17.37 5.45 3.05
CA THR A 262 -17.40 6.92 3.03
C THR A 262 -15.99 7.48 3.03
N TYR A 263 -15.68 8.29 2.01
CA TYR A 263 -14.43 9.04 1.92
C TYR A 263 -14.49 10.33 2.72
N LEU A 264 -13.34 10.78 3.22
CA LEU A 264 -13.20 12.08 3.86
C LEU A 264 -13.66 13.18 2.89
N ASN A 265 -14.68 13.93 3.29
CA ASN A 265 -15.28 14.99 2.48
C ASN A 265 -15.53 16.23 3.34
N PRO A 266 -14.48 17.01 3.69
CA PRO A 266 -14.66 18.18 4.53
C PRO A 266 -15.50 19.23 3.80
N PRO A 267 -16.50 19.83 4.48
CA PRO A 267 -17.40 20.79 3.88
C PRO A 267 -16.63 21.97 3.27
N LYS A 268 -17.08 22.45 2.11
CA LYS A 268 -16.61 23.72 1.56
C LYS A 268 -17.32 24.86 2.30
N ALA A 269 -16.64 26.00 2.47
CA ALA A 269 -17.29 27.18 3.05
C ALA A 269 -18.54 27.55 2.23
N GLY A 270 -19.72 27.47 2.84
CA GLY A 270 -21.01 27.74 2.20
C GLY A 270 -21.67 26.57 1.46
N ASP A 271 -21.05 25.38 1.41
CA ASP A 271 -21.63 24.18 0.78
C ASP A 271 -21.18 22.90 1.51
N ALA A 272 -22.07 22.38 2.37
CA ALA A 272 -21.83 21.20 3.18
C ALA A 272 -22.33 19.89 2.55
N LEU A 273 -22.99 19.95 1.39
CA LEU A 273 -23.68 18.80 0.79
C LEU A 273 -23.02 18.29 -0.49
N SER A 274 -22.21 19.10 -1.19
CA SER A 274 -21.49 18.60 -2.37
C SER A 274 -20.32 17.69 -2.01
N GLU A 275 -20.24 16.54 -2.70
CA GLU A 275 -18.99 15.79 -2.78
C GLU A 275 -17.94 16.63 -3.49
N ARG A 276 -16.71 16.66 -2.95
CA ARG A 276 -15.60 17.31 -3.64
C ARG A 276 -15.30 16.61 -4.98
N ALA A 277 -14.82 17.37 -5.95
CA ALA A 277 -14.61 16.91 -7.33
C ALA A 277 -13.68 15.68 -7.40
N GLU A 278 -12.73 15.56 -6.47
CA GLU A 278 -11.78 14.46 -6.35
C GLU A 278 -12.44 13.14 -5.95
N ASN A 279 -13.53 13.19 -5.17
CA ASN A 279 -14.31 12.01 -4.82
C ASN A 279 -15.40 11.79 -5.87
N ALA A 280 -16.11 12.86 -6.24
CA ALA A 280 -17.19 12.85 -7.22
C ALA A 280 -16.74 12.36 -8.60
N ARG A 281 -15.50 12.60 -9.02
CA ARG A 281 -15.00 12.15 -10.33
C ARG A 281 -14.99 10.62 -10.49
N TRP A 282 -14.93 9.86 -9.40
CA TRP A 282 -14.70 8.43 -9.43
C TRP A 282 -15.95 7.63 -9.08
N GLU A 283 -16.27 6.66 -9.93
CA GLU A 283 -17.36 5.71 -9.71
C GLU A 283 -17.04 4.78 -8.53
N ARG A 284 -18.07 4.18 -7.92
CA ARG A 284 -17.86 3.11 -6.94
C ARG A 284 -17.77 1.77 -7.65
N LEU A 285 -16.70 1.05 -7.37
CA LEU A 285 -16.36 -0.16 -8.12
C LEU A 285 -17.42 -1.26 -7.96
N LEU A 286 -17.92 -1.47 -6.74
CA LEU A 286 -18.93 -2.51 -6.47
C LEU A 286 -20.29 -2.17 -7.08
N GLU A 287 -20.66 -0.88 -7.17
CA GLU A 287 -21.93 -0.46 -7.80
C GLU A 287 -22.00 -0.89 -9.27
N LEU A 288 -20.88 -0.80 -10.01
CA LEU A 288 -20.80 -1.28 -11.40
C LEU A 288 -21.03 -2.80 -11.53
N ALA A 289 -20.57 -3.58 -10.55
CA ALA A 289 -20.75 -5.03 -10.55
C ALA A 289 -22.17 -5.44 -10.12
N LEU A 290 -22.87 -4.58 -9.37
CA LEU A 290 -24.26 -4.76 -8.96
C LEU A 290 -25.25 -4.28 -10.03
N ASP A 291 -24.83 -3.41 -10.96
CA ASP A 291 -25.67 -2.98 -12.07
C ASP A 291 -26.10 -4.19 -12.92
N THR A 292 -27.40 -4.28 -13.18
CA THR A 292 -28.04 -5.35 -13.95
C THR A 292 -28.21 -5.01 -15.43
N ASN A 293 -27.92 -3.78 -15.85
CA ASN A 293 -27.98 -3.37 -17.25
C ASN A 293 -26.79 -3.86 -18.08
N ASP A 294 -25.67 -4.16 -17.41
CA ASP A 294 -24.48 -4.75 -18.01
C ASP A 294 -24.06 -5.94 -17.17
N HIS A 295 -23.77 -7.08 -17.81
CA HIS A 295 -23.41 -8.34 -17.15
C HIS A 295 -21.95 -8.72 -17.33
N ARG A 296 -21.13 -7.85 -17.94
CA ARG A 296 -19.71 -8.12 -18.14
C ARG A 296 -18.92 -8.13 -16.83
N PRO A 297 -17.74 -8.77 -16.80
CA PRO A 297 -16.79 -8.60 -15.70
C PRO A 297 -16.41 -7.14 -15.51
N VAL A 298 -16.19 -6.74 -14.26
CA VAL A 298 -15.75 -5.40 -13.88
C VAL A 298 -14.29 -5.47 -13.46
N MET A 299 -13.44 -4.69 -14.11
CA MET A 299 -12.00 -4.65 -13.87
C MET A 299 -11.60 -3.21 -13.63
N THR A 300 -10.58 -3.00 -12.79
CA THR A 300 -9.91 -1.71 -12.72
C THR A 300 -8.55 -1.78 -13.40
N SER A 301 -8.42 -1.10 -14.54
CA SER A 301 -7.18 -1.05 -15.32
C SER A 301 -6.09 -0.23 -14.63
N GLU A 302 -6.47 0.68 -13.73
CA GLU A 302 -5.60 1.43 -12.81
C GLU A 302 -6.36 1.71 -11.52
N TYR A 303 -5.80 1.36 -10.37
CA TYR A 303 -6.31 1.76 -9.06
C TYR A 303 -5.18 1.88 -8.03
N ALA A 304 -5.54 2.33 -6.82
CA ALA A 304 -4.62 2.43 -5.68
C ALA A 304 -3.27 3.06 -6.08
N HIS A 305 -3.33 4.31 -6.55
CA HIS A 305 -2.17 5.03 -7.06
C HIS A 305 -1.07 5.14 -5.99
N ALA A 306 0.09 4.55 -6.27
CA ALA A 306 1.15 4.26 -5.33
C ALA A 306 2.22 5.37 -5.27
N MET A 307 1.87 6.61 -5.62
CA MET A 307 2.80 7.75 -5.61
C MET A 307 3.27 8.11 -4.21
N GLY A 308 4.58 8.07 -4.03
CA GLY A 308 5.19 8.39 -2.74
C GLY A 308 4.75 7.45 -1.61
N ASN A 309 4.37 8.03 -0.48
CA ASN A 309 3.84 7.31 0.68
C ASN A 309 2.31 7.11 0.52
N ALA A 310 1.93 6.02 -0.15
CA ALA A 310 0.55 5.75 -0.57
C ALA A 310 0.14 4.28 -0.31
N LEU A 311 -0.81 3.76 -1.09
CA LEU A 311 -1.49 2.47 -0.90
C LEU A 311 -2.35 2.40 0.37
N GLY A 312 -2.97 3.52 0.72
CA GLY A 312 -4.05 3.50 1.72
C GLY A 312 -5.29 2.77 1.18
N ASN A 313 -6.04 2.14 2.06
CA ASN A 313 -7.32 1.47 1.74
C ASN A 313 -7.21 0.25 0.79
N LEU A 314 -6.01 -0.31 0.57
CA LEU A 314 -5.81 -1.41 -0.38
C LEU A 314 -6.62 -2.66 0.00
N LYS A 315 -6.76 -2.92 1.32
CA LYS A 315 -7.57 -4.00 1.86
C LYS A 315 -9.04 -3.88 1.43
N GLU A 316 -9.62 -2.70 1.57
CA GLU A 316 -11.02 -2.43 1.26
C GLU A 316 -11.35 -2.69 -0.20
N TYR A 317 -10.44 -2.31 -1.11
CA TYR A 317 -10.58 -2.66 -2.53
C TYR A 317 -10.73 -4.16 -2.72
N TRP A 318 -9.92 -4.96 -2.02
CA TRP A 318 -9.97 -6.42 -2.15
C TRP A 318 -11.14 -7.05 -1.43
N GLU A 319 -11.61 -6.45 -0.34
CA GLU A 319 -12.88 -6.82 0.30
C GLU A 319 -14.05 -6.63 -0.69
N ASP A 320 -14.15 -5.49 -1.37
CA ASP A 320 -15.15 -5.23 -2.42
C ASP A 320 -14.97 -6.18 -3.62
N MET A 321 -13.73 -6.43 -4.06
CA MET A 321 -13.45 -7.35 -5.20
C MET A 321 -13.82 -8.80 -4.88
N TYR A 322 -13.75 -9.23 -3.63
CA TYR A 322 -14.22 -10.55 -3.21
C TYR A 322 -15.72 -10.57 -2.87
N ALA A 323 -16.36 -9.42 -2.63
CA ALA A 323 -17.78 -9.33 -2.32
C ALA A 323 -18.69 -9.71 -3.51
N HIS A 324 -18.19 -9.61 -4.75
CA HIS A 324 -18.98 -9.94 -5.94
C HIS A 324 -18.21 -10.78 -6.98
N PRO A 325 -18.79 -11.86 -7.55
CA PRO A 325 -18.11 -12.72 -8.53
C PRO A 325 -17.62 -11.96 -9.77
N ARG A 326 -18.42 -11.02 -10.29
CA ARG A 326 -18.08 -10.24 -11.50
C ARG A 326 -16.85 -9.34 -11.37
N MET A 327 -16.41 -9.06 -10.14
CA MET A 327 -15.27 -8.19 -9.90
C MET A 327 -13.98 -8.94 -10.24
N LEU A 328 -13.37 -8.63 -11.37
CA LEU A 328 -12.21 -9.35 -11.88
C LEU A 328 -10.92 -9.05 -11.08
N GLY A 329 -10.90 -7.97 -10.29
CA GLY A 329 -9.68 -7.43 -9.71
C GLY A 329 -9.16 -6.26 -10.55
N GLY A 330 -7.85 -6.06 -10.58
CA GLY A 330 -7.28 -4.94 -11.32
C GLY A 330 -5.79 -4.75 -11.17
N PHE A 331 -5.31 -3.59 -11.60
CA PHE A 331 -3.89 -3.29 -11.73
C PHE A 331 -3.52 -2.03 -10.95
N ILE A 332 -2.66 -2.18 -9.93
CA ILE A 332 -2.11 -1.05 -9.17
C ILE A 332 -1.35 -0.12 -10.12
N TRP A 333 -1.47 1.19 -9.95
CA TRP A 333 -0.63 2.16 -10.63
C TRP A 333 0.50 2.65 -9.70
N ASP A 334 1.77 2.32 -9.92
CA ASP A 334 2.31 1.36 -10.89
C ASP A 334 3.49 0.58 -10.28
N TRP A 335 4.26 -0.16 -11.08
CA TRP A 335 5.29 -1.06 -10.57
C TRP A 335 6.49 -0.30 -9.99
N VAL A 336 7.06 0.65 -10.73
CA VAL A 336 8.37 1.23 -10.39
C VAL A 336 8.42 2.74 -10.62
N ASP A 337 8.98 3.45 -9.64
CA ASP A 337 9.21 4.90 -9.73
C ASP A 337 10.12 5.22 -10.93
N GLN A 338 9.72 6.17 -11.77
CA GLN A 338 10.48 6.60 -12.95
C GLN A 338 11.47 7.72 -12.63
N GLY A 339 12.19 7.58 -11.51
CA GLY A 339 13.23 8.51 -11.08
C GLY A 339 14.59 8.17 -11.69
N ILE A 340 15.28 9.16 -12.25
CA ILE A 340 16.60 8.98 -12.88
C ILE A 340 17.70 9.21 -11.86
N GLN A 341 18.63 8.26 -11.73
CA GLN A 341 19.72 8.37 -10.77
C GLN A 341 20.69 9.50 -11.16
N ARG A 342 21.01 10.39 -10.21
CA ARG A 342 22.02 11.44 -10.36
C ARG A 342 22.95 11.49 -9.16
N THR A 343 24.11 12.09 -9.37
CA THR A 343 25.05 12.43 -8.28
C THR A 343 24.93 13.92 -7.98
N ALA A 344 24.60 14.25 -6.74
CA ALA A 344 24.52 15.62 -6.26
C ALA A 344 25.92 16.26 -6.10
N PRO A 345 26.02 17.60 -6.00
CA PRO A 345 27.31 18.27 -5.81
C PRO A 345 28.10 17.83 -4.56
N ASN A 346 27.41 17.33 -3.54
CA ASN A 346 28.03 16.78 -2.33
C ASN A 346 28.44 15.30 -2.46
N GLY A 347 28.36 14.72 -3.66
CA GLY A 347 28.71 13.33 -3.96
C GLY A 347 27.63 12.30 -3.62
N ARG A 348 26.49 12.69 -3.03
CA ARG A 348 25.39 11.76 -2.72
C ARG A 348 24.62 11.39 -3.98
N THR A 349 24.29 10.11 -4.10
CA THR A 349 23.33 9.64 -5.11
C THR A 349 21.90 9.99 -4.68
N TYR A 350 21.09 10.43 -5.63
CA TYR A 350 19.65 10.66 -5.47
C TYR A 350 18.91 10.36 -6.76
N TYR A 351 17.58 10.29 -6.71
CA TYR A 351 16.74 10.14 -7.89
C TYR A 351 16.11 11.48 -8.25
N ALA A 352 16.44 11.98 -9.44
CA ALA A 352 15.88 13.17 -10.03
C ALA A 352 14.58 12.86 -10.77
N TYR A 353 13.70 13.85 -10.86
CA TYR A 353 12.39 13.73 -11.52
C TYR A 353 12.07 15.00 -12.33
N GLY A 354 10.84 15.12 -12.86
CA GLY A 354 10.45 16.22 -13.76
C GLY A 354 10.86 17.61 -13.25
N GLY A 355 11.47 18.40 -14.12
CA GLY A 355 12.02 19.73 -13.82
C GLY A 355 13.50 19.74 -13.40
N ASP A 356 14.05 18.63 -12.87
CA ASP A 356 15.46 18.57 -12.44
C ASP A 356 16.45 18.58 -13.62
N PHE A 357 15.96 18.43 -14.85
CA PHE A 357 16.75 18.45 -16.08
C PHE A 357 16.61 19.77 -16.85
N GLY A 358 15.87 20.74 -16.31
CA GLY A 358 15.55 22.00 -17.01
C GLY A 358 14.42 21.86 -18.04
N ASP A 359 13.73 20.72 -18.06
CA ASP A 359 12.58 20.41 -18.90
C ASP A 359 11.35 21.27 -18.56
N GLN A 360 10.74 21.85 -19.59
CA GLN A 360 9.55 22.71 -19.49
C GLN A 360 8.62 22.52 -20.69
N PRO A 361 7.31 22.30 -20.49
CA PRO A 361 6.65 22.07 -19.21
C PRO A 361 7.05 20.71 -18.59
N ASN A 362 6.81 20.53 -17.28
CA ASN A 362 6.97 19.26 -16.58
C ASN A 362 5.89 19.07 -15.50
N SER A 363 5.75 17.83 -15.00
CA SER A 363 4.78 17.44 -13.97
C SER A 363 5.43 17.07 -12.63
N GLY A 364 6.67 17.51 -12.38
CA GLY A 364 7.38 17.26 -11.12
C GLY A 364 7.46 15.78 -10.72
N ALA A 365 7.10 15.49 -9.48
CA ALA A 365 7.16 14.16 -8.88
C ALA A 365 6.11 13.17 -9.39
N PHE A 366 5.22 13.55 -10.30
CA PHE A 366 4.10 12.70 -10.77
C PHE A 366 4.54 11.44 -11.55
N CYS A 367 5.84 11.30 -11.83
CA CYS A 367 6.45 10.10 -12.41
C CYS A 367 6.94 9.08 -11.36
N LEU A 368 6.73 9.35 -10.06
CA LEU A 368 7.20 8.53 -8.94
C LEU A 368 6.04 7.76 -8.30
N ASN A 369 5.46 6.84 -9.06
CA ASN A 369 4.20 6.14 -8.73
C ASN A 369 4.39 4.67 -8.36
N GLY A 370 5.63 4.22 -8.20
CA GLY A 370 5.96 2.80 -8.13
C GLY A 370 5.73 2.15 -6.79
N VAL A 371 5.25 0.92 -6.79
CA VAL A 371 5.29 0.02 -5.62
C VAL A 371 6.71 -0.17 -5.10
N VAL A 372 7.69 -0.26 -6.02
CA VAL A 372 9.12 -0.31 -5.71
C VAL A 372 9.83 0.98 -6.13
N PHE A 373 10.90 1.30 -5.42
CA PHE A 373 11.78 2.43 -5.75
C PHE A 373 12.51 2.20 -7.10
N PRO A 374 13.15 3.24 -7.69
CA PRO A 374 13.75 3.10 -9.03
C PRO A 374 14.76 1.94 -9.15
N ASP A 375 15.52 1.67 -8.09
CA ASP A 375 16.49 0.55 -7.99
C ASP A 375 15.88 -0.81 -7.62
N ARG A 376 14.55 -0.92 -7.60
CA ARG A 376 13.76 -2.09 -7.17
C ARG A 376 13.96 -2.46 -5.69
N SER A 377 14.44 -1.54 -4.85
CA SER A 377 14.33 -1.74 -3.40
C SER A 377 12.86 -1.73 -2.99
N ILE A 378 12.53 -2.56 -2.00
CA ILE A 378 11.17 -2.77 -1.50
C ILE A 378 10.96 -2.02 -0.19
N GLY A 379 9.70 -1.79 0.16
CA GLY A 379 9.32 -1.15 1.42
C GLY A 379 7.90 -1.51 1.84
N ALA A 380 7.26 -0.63 2.61
CA ALA A 380 5.91 -0.84 3.14
C ALA A 380 4.87 -1.11 2.05
N LYS A 381 4.93 -0.40 0.92
CA LYS A 381 4.01 -0.59 -0.22
C LYS A 381 4.04 -2.03 -0.73
N TYR A 382 5.23 -2.59 -0.90
CA TYR A 382 5.43 -3.98 -1.33
C TYR A 382 4.92 -4.98 -0.28
N ALA A 383 5.17 -4.74 1.00
CA ALA A 383 4.69 -5.59 2.09
C ALA A 383 3.15 -5.59 2.18
N GLU A 384 2.51 -4.43 2.01
CA GLU A 384 1.04 -4.32 1.99
C GLU A 384 0.44 -5.12 0.84
N ILE A 385 0.97 -4.95 -0.37
CA ILE A 385 0.50 -5.70 -1.54
C ILE A 385 0.66 -7.19 -1.30
N LYS A 386 1.83 -7.63 -0.83
CA LYS A 386 2.05 -9.06 -0.53
C LYS A 386 1.00 -9.61 0.42
N ALA A 387 0.65 -8.87 1.48
CA ALA A 387 -0.34 -9.30 2.46
C ALA A 387 -1.78 -9.27 1.92
N VAL A 388 -2.17 -8.25 1.15
CA VAL A 388 -3.53 -8.12 0.62
C VAL A 388 -3.76 -9.04 -0.59
N TYR A 389 -2.78 -9.21 -1.48
CA TYR A 389 -2.86 -10.05 -2.69
C TYR A 389 -2.66 -11.54 -2.40
N GLN A 390 -2.37 -11.95 -1.16
CA GLN A 390 -2.16 -13.35 -0.87
C GLN A 390 -3.38 -14.21 -1.29
N PRO A 391 -3.17 -15.37 -1.90
CA PRO A 391 -4.28 -16.21 -2.37
C PRO A 391 -4.84 -17.10 -1.25
N PHE A 392 -4.76 -16.67 0.00
CA PHE A 392 -5.16 -17.45 1.16
C PHE A 392 -5.97 -16.57 2.10
N ARG A 393 -7.13 -17.06 2.54
CA ARG A 393 -7.94 -16.34 3.53
C ARG A 393 -8.04 -17.16 4.80
N PHE A 394 -7.69 -16.52 5.92
CA PHE A 394 -7.78 -17.10 7.24
C PHE A 394 -8.95 -16.48 8.00
N ASN A 395 -9.74 -17.30 8.66
CA ASN A 395 -10.80 -16.84 9.55
C ASN A 395 -10.78 -17.66 10.86
N GLY A 396 -10.69 -16.97 12.00
CA GLY A 396 -10.73 -17.64 13.30
C GLY A 396 -12.11 -18.22 13.57
N LEU A 397 -12.18 -19.53 13.89
CA LEU A 397 -13.42 -20.21 14.27
C LEU A 397 -13.51 -20.39 15.78
N ASN A 398 -12.40 -20.84 16.39
CA ASN A 398 -12.24 -20.92 17.83
C ASN A 398 -10.82 -20.47 18.19
N LEU A 399 -10.69 -19.34 18.88
CA LEU A 399 -9.40 -18.73 19.22
C LEU A 399 -9.10 -18.75 20.73
N GLY A 400 -9.92 -19.45 21.53
CA GLY A 400 -9.72 -19.53 22.97
C GLY A 400 -8.49 -20.34 23.37
N MET A 401 -7.91 -20.03 24.53
CA MET A 401 -6.72 -20.68 25.07
C MET A 401 -6.95 -21.37 26.42
N GLY A 402 -8.22 -21.61 26.77
CA GLY A 402 -8.59 -22.29 28.01
C GLY A 402 -8.17 -23.76 28.02
N GLN A 403 -8.07 -24.35 29.21
CA GLN A 403 -7.79 -25.77 29.35
C GLN A 403 -8.89 -26.60 28.66
N GLY A 404 -8.51 -27.47 27.73
CA GLY A 404 -9.45 -28.24 26.89
C GLY A 404 -10.03 -27.48 25.68
N THR A 405 -9.59 -26.24 25.43
CA THR A 405 -9.95 -25.50 24.21
C THR A 405 -8.97 -25.83 23.09
N GLU A 406 -9.51 -26.13 21.90
CA GLU A 406 -8.72 -26.36 20.70
C GLU A 406 -8.83 -25.15 19.76
N VAL A 407 -7.69 -24.59 19.36
CA VAL A 407 -7.66 -23.49 18.40
C VAL A 407 -8.05 -24.02 17.02
N ALA A 408 -9.04 -23.41 16.40
CA ALA A 408 -9.54 -23.78 15.07
C ALA A 408 -9.58 -22.55 14.16
N VAL A 409 -8.98 -22.67 12.98
CA VAL A 409 -8.88 -21.60 11.98
C VAL A 409 -9.31 -22.14 10.62
N ALA A 410 -10.30 -21.51 9.99
CA ALA A 410 -10.65 -21.79 8.60
C ALA A 410 -9.61 -21.18 7.66
N LEU A 411 -9.08 -21.98 6.74
CA LEU A 411 -8.21 -21.57 5.64
C LEU A 411 -8.94 -21.84 4.32
N THR A 412 -9.25 -20.78 3.58
CA THR A 412 -9.80 -20.86 2.22
C THR A 412 -8.69 -20.67 1.19
N ASN A 413 -8.63 -21.59 0.22
CA ASN A 413 -7.72 -21.50 -0.92
C ASN A 413 -8.31 -20.60 -2.02
N HIS A 414 -7.75 -19.40 -2.22
CA HIS A 414 -8.10 -18.48 -3.30
C HIS A 414 -7.12 -18.54 -4.49
N GLN A 415 -6.30 -19.58 -4.58
CA GLN A 415 -5.60 -19.88 -5.83
C GLN A 415 -6.60 -20.32 -6.91
N HIS A 416 -6.16 -20.30 -8.17
CA HIS A 416 -7.02 -20.61 -9.32
C HIS A 416 -6.82 -22.04 -9.84
N VAL A 417 -5.66 -22.65 -9.57
CA VAL A 417 -5.32 -23.99 -10.07
C VAL A 417 -4.76 -24.88 -8.97
N LEU A 418 -3.75 -24.42 -8.25
CA LEU A 418 -3.05 -25.28 -7.29
C LEU A 418 -3.89 -25.51 -6.03
N ASP A 419 -3.72 -26.69 -5.45
CA ASP A 419 -4.22 -26.98 -4.12
C ASP A 419 -3.21 -26.51 -3.04
N LEU A 420 -3.50 -26.81 -1.77
CA LEU A 420 -2.61 -26.48 -0.66
C LEU A 420 -1.41 -27.44 -0.48
N SER A 421 -1.33 -28.52 -1.24
CA SER A 421 -0.28 -29.54 -1.07
C SER A 421 1.17 -29.03 -1.27
N PRO A 422 1.46 -27.99 -2.08
CA PRO A 422 2.82 -27.43 -2.20
C PRO A 422 3.30 -26.67 -0.97
N TYR A 423 2.43 -26.42 0.01
CA TYR A 423 2.70 -25.57 1.16
C TYR A 423 2.70 -26.36 2.47
N ASP A 424 3.49 -25.88 3.42
CA ASP A 424 3.31 -26.18 4.85
C ASP A 424 2.90 -24.91 5.59
N CYS A 425 2.27 -25.07 6.76
CA CYS A 425 1.95 -23.97 7.65
C CYS A 425 2.92 -23.96 8.83
N LEU A 426 3.69 -22.87 8.96
CA LEU A 426 4.40 -22.54 10.18
C LEU A 426 3.45 -21.77 11.08
N TRP A 427 3.42 -22.11 12.36
CA TRP A 427 2.62 -21.40 13.35
C TRP A 427 3.49 -20.92 14.50
N THR A 428 3.22 -19.72 14.99
CA THR A 428 3.94 -19.13 16.14
C THR A 428 2.95 -18.41 17.05
N VAL A 429 2.97 -18.72 18.34
CA VAL A 429 2.19 -17.99 19.35
C VAL A 429 3.08 -16.95 20.01
N LEU A 430 2.62 -15.70 20.04
CA LEU A 430 3.34 -14.56 20.60
C LEU A 430 2.57 -13.99 21.79
N VAL A 431 3.25 -13.85 22.93
CA VAL A 431 2.74 -13.10 24.09
C VAL A 431 3.46 -11.76 24.12
N ASP A 432 2.70 -10.66 24.00
CA ASP A 432 3.22 -9.29 23.85
C ASP A 432 4.32 -9.17 22.78
N GLY A 433 4.12 -9.87 21.65
CA GLY A 433 5.04 -9.87 20.52
C GLY A 433 6.29 -10.74 20.70
N VAL A 434 6.43 -11.46 21.82
CA VAL A 434 7.53 -12.40 22.07
C VAL A 434 7.06 -13.84 21.78
N PRO A 435 7.74 -14.61 20.90
CA PRO A 435 7.39 -16.00 20.62
C PRO A 435 7.51 -16.89 21.86
N VAL A 436 6.43 -17.60 22.20
CA VAL A 436 6.39 -18.55 23.33
C VAL A 436 6.13 -19.99 22.93
N GLN A 437 5.47 -20.21 21.79
CA GLN A 437 5.29 -21.51 21.17
C GLN A 437 5.44 -21.38 19.66
N LYS A 438 5.92 -22.43 19.00
CA LYS A 438 5.98 -22.50 17.54
C LYS A 438 5.97 -23.94 17.06
N GLY A 439 5.60 -24.14 15.81
CA GLY A 439 5.67 -25.44 15.16
C GLY A 439 5.40 -25.36 13.66
N ARG A 440 5.35 -26.54 13.05
CA ARG A 440 5.01 -26.75 11.64
C ARG A 440 3.89 -27.76 11.56
N MET A 441 2.95 -27.55 10.66
CA MET A 441 1.91 -28.52 10.33
C MET A 441 1.81 -28.69 8.82
N ALA A 442 1.53 -29.91 8.38
CA ALA A 442 1.18 -30.18 7.01
C ALA A 442 -0.24 -29.63 6.72
N LEU A 443 -0.46 -29.17 5.51
CA LEU A 443 -1.78 -28.76 5.04
C LEU A 443 -2.49 -29.92 4.34
N PRO A 444 -3.79 -30.12 4.58
CA PRO A 444 -4.60 -31.03 3.78
C PRO A 444 -4.72 -30.51 2.34
N ALA A 445 -4.92 -31.42 1.39
CA ALA A 445 -5.25 -31.02 0.03
C ALA A 445 -6.59 -30.26 0.02
N ALA A 446 -6.61 -29.10 -0.62
CA ALA A 446 -7.81 -28.28 -0.79
C ALA A 446 -7.73 -27.55 -2.12
N LEU A 447 -8.64 -27.89 -3.03
CA LEU A 447 -8.71 -27.29 -4.36
C LEU A 447 -9.07 -25.79 -4.27
N PRO A 448 -8.84 -25.01 -5.34
CA PRO A 448 -9.38 -23.65 -5.49
C PRO A 448 -10.82 -23.51 -4.99
N GLY A 449 -11.07 -22.50 -4.15
CA GLY A 449 -12.36 -22.20 -3.53
C GLY A 449 -12.74 -23.07 -2.32
N GLN A 450 -12.02 -24.16 -2.04
CA GLN A 450 -12.29 -25.00 -0.87
C GLN A 450 -11.73 -24.39 0.42
N THR A 451 -12.40 -24.71 1.52
CA THR A 451 -12.00 -24.32 2.87
C THR A 451 -11.67 -25.57 3.68
N VAL A 452 -10.57 -25.51 4.42
CA VAL A 452 -10.16 -26.54 5.39
C VAL A 452 -10.04 -25.91 6.77
N ILE A 453 -10.20 -26.72 7.81
CA ILE A 453 -10.03 -26.27 9.19
C ILE A 453 -8.64 -26.71 9.67
N LEU A 454 -7.85 -25.73 10.09
CA LEU A 454 -6.55 -25.94 10.71
C LEU A 454 -6.72 -26.01 12.22
N HIS A 455 -5.98 -26.93 12.83
CA HIS A 455 -5.93 -27.15 14.27
C HIS A 455 -4.50 -26.98 14.78
N PRO A 456 -3.99 -25.74 14.91
CA PRO A 456 -2.66 -25.51 15.47
C PRO A 456 -2.59 -26.07 16.89
N PRO A 457 -1.61 -26.93 17.22
CA PRO A 457 -1.52 -27.58 18.53
C PRO A 457 -0.96 -26.63 19.60
N VAL A 458 -1.69 -25.55 19.85
CA VAL A 458 -1.37 -24.53 20.85
C VAL A 458 -1.67 -25.10 22.24
N LYS A 459 -0.65 -25.18 23.09
CA LYS A 459 -0.83 -25.55 24.49
C LYS A 459 -1.39 -24.37 25.27
N ALA A 460 -2.13 -24.63 26.34
CA ALA A 460 -2.64 -23.58 27.22
C ALA A 460 -1.51 -22.67 27.74
N ILE A 461 -1.77 -21.37 27.78
CA ILE A 461 -0.84 -20.34 28.25
C ILE A 461 -1.53 -19.54 29.34
N THR A 462 -0.89 -19.41 30.50
CA THR A 462 -1.33 -18.46 31.54
C THR A 462 -0.86 -17.07 31.18
N LEU A 463 -1.80 -16.19 30.86
CA LEU A 463 -1.53 -14.77 30.60
C LEU A 463 -1.75 -13.94 31.84
N ARG A 464 -0.91 -12.91 32.06
CA ARG A 464 -1.32 -11.81 32.95
C ARG A 464 -2.42 -11.00 32.26
N SER A 465 -3.21 -10.29 33.05
CA SER A 465 -4.38 -9.55 32.57
C SER A 465 -4.04 -8.41 31.60
N ASP A 466 -2.81 -7.89 31.62
CA ASP A 466 -2.32 -6.79 30.77
C ASP A 466 -1.75 -7.28 29.42
N GLN A 467 -1.63 -8.59 29.20
CA GLN A 467 -0.94 -9.15 28.04
C GLN A 467 -1.88 -9.46 26.88
N ALA A 468 -1.37 -9.34 25.66
CA ALA A 468 -2.03 -9.87 24.48
C ALA A 468 -1.34 -11.13 23.98
N CYS A 469 -2.13 -12.05 23.44
CA CYS A 469 -1.63 -13.25 22.80
C CYS A 469 -2.10 -13.32 21.34
N HIS A 470 -1.16 -13.49 20.43
CA HIS A 470 -1.41 -13.60 18.99
C HIS A 470 -0.94 -14.95 18.47
N LEU A 471 -1.58 -15.44 17.41
CA LEU A 471 -1.18 -16.58 16.62
C LEU A 471 -0.81 -16.12 15.22
N ASN A 472 0.44 -16.30 14.83
CA ASN A 472 0.87 -16.18 13.45
C ASN A 472 0.73 -17.54 12.76
N LEU A 473 0.18 -17.53 11.55
CA LEU A 473 0.14 -18.64 10.61
C LEU A 473 0.80 -18.18 9.31
N GLU A 474 1.80 -18.91 8.84
CA GLU A 474 2.57 -18.58 7.63
C GLU A 474 2.63 -19.79 6.70
N LEU A 475 2.18 -19.62 5.46
CA LEU A 475 2.24 -20.64 4.42
C LEU A 475 3.55 -20.53 3.66
N VAL A 476 4.38 -21.58 3.78
CA VAL A 476 5.72 -21.64 3.21
C VAL A 476 5.80 -22.67 2.09
N LEU A 477 6.58 -22.36 1.05
CA LEU A 477 6.87 -23.31 -0.03
C LEU A 477 7.63 -24.53 0.50
N LYS A 478 7.19 -25.75 0.14
CA LYS A 478 7.93 -26.99 0.44
C LYS A 478 9.19 -27.16 -0.41
N ALA A 479 9.16 -26.66 -1.64
CA ALA A 479 10.23 -26.78 -2.63
C ALA A 479 10.46 -25.45 -3.35
N ALA A 480 11.66 -25.28 -3.91
CA ALA A 480 11.98 -24.09 -4.68
C ALA A 480 11.15 -24.03 -5.97
N THR A 481 10.87 -22.80 -6.40
CA THR A 481 10.20 -22.46 -7.66
C THR A 481 11.11 -21.51 -8.45
N PRO A 482 10.86 -21.26 -9.74
CA PRO A 482 11.65 -20.30 -10.52
C PRO A 482 11.70 -18.86 -9.96
N TRP A 483 10.79 -18.52 -9.04
CA TRP A 483 10.64 -17.17 -8.48
C TRP A 483 10.92 -17.06 -6.98
N ALA A 484 11.01 -18.17 -6.25
CA ALA A 484 11.34 -18.17 -4.82
C ALA A 484 11.90 -19.52 -4.35
N GLU A 485 12.76 -19.46 -3.34
CA GLU A 485 13.35 -20.64 -2.69
C GLU A 485 12.35 -21.42 -1.83
N ALA A 486 12.68 -22.66 -1.49
CA ALA A 486 11.95 -23.42 -0.48
C ALA A 486 11.97 -22.68 0.86
N GLY A 487 10.86 -22.71 1.59
CA GLY A 487 10.68 -21.97 2.84
C GLY A 487 10.21 -20.52 2.66
N TYR A 488 10.08 -20.01 1.43
CA TYR A 488 9.53 -18.67 1.19
C TYR A 488 8.07 -18.57 1.68
N VAL A 489 7.79 -17.57 2.51
CA VAL A 489 6.43 -17.27 3.00
C VAL A 489 5.64 -16.62 1.88
N VAL A 490 4.65 -17.32 1.35
CA VAL A 490 3.76 -16.82 0.29
C VAL A 490 2.65 -15.94 0.89
N GLY A 491 2.07 -16.36 2.00
CA GLY A 491 1.04 -15.61 2.71
C GLY A 491 0.88 -16.10 4.13
N GLY A 492 0.08 -15.39 4.92
CA GLY A 492 -0.19 -15.71 6.30
C GLY A 492 -1.21 -14.77 6.93
N ALA A 493 -1.51 -15.05 8.20
CA ALA A 493 -2.35 -14.19 9.03
C ALA A 493 -1.82 -14.15 10.46
N GLN A 494 -2.08 -13.03 11.15
CA GLN A 494 -1.93 -12.92 12.58
C GLN A 494 -3.32 -12.78 13.21
N LEU A 495 -3.67 -13.71 14.09
CA LEU A 495 -4.97 -13.77 14.75
C LEU A 495 -4.81 -13.47 16.24
N LEU A 496 -5.73 -12.70 16.82
CA LEU A 496 -5.73 -12.39 18.25
C LEU A 496 -6.37 -13.54 19.03
N LEU A 497 -5.58 -14.28 19.81
CA LEU A 497 -6.07 -15.35 20.68
C LEU A 497 -6.63 -14.81 21.99
N ALA A 498 -5.99 -13.77 22.53
CA ALA A 498 -6.45 -13.11 23.75
C ALA A 498 -6.07 -11.63 23.73
N SER A 499 -7.05 -10.78 24.03
CA SER A 499 -6.84 -9.35 24.26
C SER A 499 -6.48 -9.10 25.72
N PRO A 500 -5.74 -8.02 26.03
CA PRO A 500 -5.62 -7.53 27.40
C PRO A 500 -7.01 -7.23 27.97
N ASN A 501 -7.24 -7.52 29.25
CA ASN A 501 -8.47 -7.14 29.93
C ASN A 501 -8.56 -5.61 29.95
N GLN A 502 -9.74 -5.06 29.63
CA GLN A 502 -9.95 -3.60 29.66
C GLN A 502 -9.68 -3.00 31.05
N SER A 503 -10.03 -3.72 32.11
CA SER A 503 -9.76 -3.35 33.51
C SER A 503 -8.28 -3.50 33.93
N ALA A 504 -7.46 -4.11 33.08
CA ALA A 504 -6.04 -4.33 33.31
C ALA A 504 -5.14 -3.41 32.47
N ALA A 505 -5.73 -2.47 31.72
CA ALA A 505 -4.98 -1.30 31.27
C ALA A 505 -4.27 -0.71 32.49
N ILE A 506 -2.99 -0.33 32.33
CA ILE A 506 -2.24 0.24 33.43
C ILE A 506 -2.85 1.62 33.72
N GLU A 507 -3.78 1.65 34.66
CA GLU A 507 -4.47 2.87 35.05
C GLU A 507 -3.43 3.92 35.41
N PRO A 508 -3.43 5.11 34.78
CA PRO A 508 -2.52 6.19 35.13
C PRO A 508 -2.52 6.47 36.64
N GLN A 509 -3.69 6.29 37.28
CA GLN A 509 -3.87 6.41 38.73
C GLN A 509 -3.17 5.31 39.54
N ALA A 510 -3.08 4.08 39.04
CA ALA A 510 -2.39 2.98 39.73
C ALA A 510 -0.87 3.17 39.69
N VAL A 511 -0.33 3.61 38.56
CA VAL A 511 1.10 4.00 38.44
C VAL A 511 1.40 5.16 39.38
N ALA A 512 0.50 6.15 39.42
CA ALA A 512 0.61 7.29 40.31
C ALA A 512 0.63 6.87 41.79
N LYS A 513 -0.15 5.87 42.20
CA LYS A 513 -0.21 5.42 43.60
C LYS A 513 0.99 4.58 44.05
N THR A 514 1.76 4.03 43.13
CA THR A 514 2.90 3.16 43.47
C THR A 514 4.13 4.02 43.80
N PRO A 515 4.67 4.00 45.03
CA PRO A 515 5.89 4.73 45.36
C PRO A 515 7.09 4.14 44.61
N VAL A 516 8.04 4.98 44.18
CA VAL A 516 9.35 4.50 43.70
C VAL A 516 10.41 4.80 44.73
N ALA A 517 11.32 3.85 44.93
CA ALA A 517 12.51 4.06 45.73
C ALA A 517 13.33 5.23 45.16
N GLY A 518 13.66 6.21 46.01
CA GLY A 518 14.44 7.37 45.62
C GLY A 518 14.47 8.39 46.75
N LYS A 519 15.52 9.22 46.76
CA LYS A 519 15.57 10.35 47.69
C LYS A 519 14.52 11.41 47.28
N PRO A 520 13.94 12.15 48.25
CA PRO A 520 13.10 13.29 47.95
C PRO A 520 13.79 14.28 47.01
N TRP A 521 12.99 15.05 46.27
CA TRP A 521 13.54 16.04 45.36
C TRP A 521 14.17 17.19 46.14
N THR A 522 15.33 17.67 45.68
CA THR A 522 15.77 19.03 45.98
C THR A 522 15.12 19.94 44.95
N LEU A 523 14.18 20.77 45.39
CA LEU A 523 13.44 21.70 44.54
C LEU A 523 14.12 23.07 44.58
N ALA A 524 14.44 23.62 43.41
CA ALA A 524 14.82 25.02 43.25
C ALA A 524 13.80 25.71 42.35
N ARG A 525 13.23 26.81 42.82
CA ARG A 525 12.28 27.64 42.07
C ARG A 525 12.90 29.00 41.80
N SER A 526 12.76 29.50 40.58
CA SER A 526 13.09 30.87 40.22
C SER A 526 11.82 31.57 39.78
N GLY A 527 11.15 32.24 40.72
CA GLY A 527 9.81 32.80 40.52
C GLY A 527 8.79 31.77 40.00
N ASP A 528 7.88 32.22 39.14
CA ASP A 528 6.84 31.39 38.50
C ASP A 528 7.27 30.85 37.12
N SER A 529 8.55 30.99 36.76
CA SER A 529 9.03 30.72 35.40
C SER A 529 9.87 29.44 35.28
N LEU A 530 10.53 29.00 36.35
CA LEU A 530 11.43 27.83 36.34
C LEU A 530 11.29 26.98 37.60
N LEU A 531 11.21 25.67 37.41
CA LEU A 531 11.30 24.66 38.47
C LEU A 531 12.38 23.65 38.12
N THR A 532 13.38 23.50 38.99
CA THR A 532 14.43 22.47 38.88
C THR A 532 14.26 21.43 39.98
N LEU A 533 14.22 20.16 39.58
CA LEU A 533 14.14 19.00 40.44
C LEU A 533 15.46 18.24 40.33
N THR A 534 16.19 18.13 41.44
CA THR A 534 17.47 17.42 41.46
C THR A 534 17.49 16.37 42.56
N ASN A 535 18.01 15.19 42.24
CA ASN A 535 18.44 14.21 43.22
C ASN A 535 19.75 13.55 42.74
N LYS A 536 20.23 12.50 43.43
CA LYS A 536 21.49 11.84 43.04
C LYS A 536 21.47 11.17 41.66
N ALA A 537 20.30 10.77 41.18
CA ALA A 537 20.14 9.98 39.96
C ALA A 537 19.78 10.84 38.74
N CYS A 538 19.07 11.96 38.93
CA CYS A 538 18.51 12.72 37.82
C CYS A 538 18.26 14.19 38.16
N THR A 539 18.22 15.00 37.09
CA THR A 539 17.82 16.41 37.10
C THR A 539 16.74 16.63 36.05
N LEU A 540 15.59 17.17 36.44
CA LEU A 540 14.53 17.61 35.55
C LEU A 540 14.30 19.11 35.72
N VAL A 541 14.17 19.82 34.61
CA VAL A 541 13.90 21.26 34.61
C VAL A 541 12.60 21.51 33.87
N PHE A 542 11.68 22.23 34.48
CA PHE A 542 10.45 22.73 33.88
C PHE A 542 10.54 24.23 33.68
N SER A 543 10.16 24.70 32.50
CA SER A 543 10.18 26.12 32.14
C SER A 543 8.83 26.54 31.58
N LYS A 544 8.28 27.63 32.13
CA LYS A 544 7.06 28.27 31.62
C LYS A 544 7.27 28.77 30.20
N ALA A 545 8.45 29.30 29.86
CA ALA A 545 8.76 29.77 28.50
C ALA A 545 8.85 28.60 27.50
N ALA A 546 9.41 27.47 27.90
CA ALA A 546 9.43 26.26 27.09
C ALA A 546 8.03 25.60 26.99
N GLY A 547 7.13 25.93 27.92
CA GLY A 547 5.80 25.33 28.01
C GLY A 547 5.82 23.91 28.55
N GLY A 548 6.73 23.58 29.48
CA GLY A 548 6.82 22.23 30.05
C GLY A 548 8.23 21.82 30.47
N LEU A 549 8.46 20.51 30.45
CA LEU A 549 9.77 19.90 30.70
C LEU A 549 10.78 20.39 29.65
N SER A 550 11.80 21.13 30.08
CA SER A 550 12.82 21.74 29.21
C SER A 550 14.18 21.07 29.29
N ALA A 551 14.47 20.30 30.34
CA ALA A 551 15.66 19.46 30.41
C ALA A 551 15.40 18.20 31.22
N TRP A 552 16.01 17.09 30.80
CA TRP A 552 15.98 15.82 31.49
C TRP A 552 17.36 15.17 31.42
N THR A 553 18.02 15.07 32.56
CA THR A 553 19.37 14.49 32.70
C THR A 553 19.29 13.31 33.65
N VAL A 554 19.87 12.18 33.25
CA VAL A 554 19.94 10.96 34.07
C VAL A 554 21.40 10.53 34.19
N SER A 555 21.87 10.33 35.42
CA SER A 555 23.25 9.95 35.72
C SER A 555 24.29 10.84 35.03
N GLY A 556 24.04 12.16 35.02
CA GLY A 556 24.91 13.16 34.39
C GLY A 556 24.84 13.23 32.86
N LYS A 557 23.99 12.41 32.20
CA LYS A 557 23.82 12.43 30.74
C LYS A 557 22.48 13.09 30.34
N PRO A 558 22.48 14.07 29.43
CA PRO A 558 21.25 14.64 28.91
C PRO A 558 20.50 13.62 28.03
N LEU A 559 19.19 13.50 28.23
CA LEU A 559 18.30 12.70 27.40
C LEU A 559 17.40 13.57 26.50
N LEU A 560 17.06 14.77 26.95
CA LEU A 560 16.16 15.69 26.27
C LEU A 560 16.93 16.90 25.74
N ASP A 561 16.84 17.14 24.43
CA ASP A 561 17.42 18.29 23.74
C ASP A 561 16.39 19.42 23.58
N ARG A 562 15.12 19.06 23.33
CA ARG A 562 14.02 20.03 23.18
C ARG A 562 12.75 19.54 23.86
N ALA A 563 12.08 20.46 24.54
CA ALA A 563 10.85 20.23 25.29
C ALA A 563 9.74 19.54 24.45
N PRO A 564 8.92 18.68 25.08
CA PRO A 564 7.70 18.17 24.46
C PRO A 564 6.77 19.31 24.04
N ALA A 565 6.35 19.29 22.78
CA ALA A 565 5.43 20.26 22.19
C ALA A 565 4.28 19.53 21.48
N PHE A 566 3.14 20.21 21.35
CA PHE A 566 2.03 19.70 20.56
C PHE A 566 2.44 19.59 19.09
N GLN A 567 2.03 18.49 18.44
CA GLN A 567 2.20 18.28 17.01
C GLN A 567 0.85 17.97 16.38
N ALA A 568 0.42 18.83 15.46
CA ALA A 568 -0.78 18.65 14.65
C ALA A 568 -0.49 18.78 13.15
N TYR A 569 0.79 18.85 12.77
CA TYR A 569 1.24 18.97 11.39
C TYR A 569 2.05 17.75 10.99
N ARG A 570 1.97 17.37 9.71
CA ARG A 570 2.89 16.42 9.06
C ARG A 570 3.38 17.03 7.76
N ALA A 571 4.61 16.69 7.37
CA ALA A 571 5.12 16.99 6.05
C ALA A 571 4.22 16.35 5.00
N PHE A 572 3.83 17.12 3.98
CA PHE A 572 2.80 16.67 3.07
C PHE A 572 3.25 15.44 2.27
N THR A 573 2.47 14.37 2.35
CA THR A 573 2.57 13.25 1.41
C THR A 573 2.12 13.68 0.01
N ASP A 574 2.46 12.92 -1.02
CA ASP A 574 2.01 13.18 -2.39
C ASP A 574 0.48 13.15 -2.49
N ASN A 575 -0.16 12.30 -1.67
CA ASN A 575 -1.62 12.24 -1.56
C ASN A 575 -2.22 13.49 -0.89
N ASP A 576 -1.56 14.05 0.12
CA ASP A 576 -2.00 15.30 0.75
C ASP A 576 -1.97 16.49 -0.24
N LYS A 577 -1.05 16.43 -1.22
CA LYS A 577 -0.88 17.39 -2.33
C LYS A 577 -1.70 17.05 -3.58
N GLY A 578 -2.53 16.01 -3.56
CA GLY A 578 -3.21 15.40 -4.73
C GLY A 578 -4.05 16.37 -5.58
N PHE A 579 -4.82 15.86 -6.55
CA PHE A 579 -5.65 16.74 -7.40
C PHE A 579 -6.48 17.72 -6.55
N GLY A 580 -6.39 19.03 -6.84
CA GLY A 580 -7.02 20.09 -6.03
C GLY A 580 -6.21 20.61 -4.82
N ASN A 581 -5.09 19.95 -4.49
CA ASN A 581 -4.14 20.27 -3.41
C ASN A 581 -4.80 20.46 -2.03
N TRP A 582 -5.91 19.79 -1.76
CA TRP A 582 -6.87 20.34 -0.80
C TRP A 582 -6.45 20.17 0.66
N LEU A 583 -5.98 18.98 1.12
CA LEU A 583 -5.52 18.81 2.50
C LEU A 583 -4.32 19.73 2.78
N ALA A 584 -3.29 19.64 1.94
CA ALA A 584 -2.11 20.49 2.04
C ALA A 584 -2.45 22.00 1.96
N LYS A 585 -3.39 22.40 1.09
CA LYS A 585 -3.87 23.79 0.98
C LYS A 585 -4.62 24.23 2.23
N ASP A 586 -5.55 23.41 2.74
CA ASP A 586 -6.35 23.73 3.92
C ASP A 586 -5.46 23.79 5.17
N TRP A 587 -4.48 22.89 5.29
CA TRP A 587 -3.47 22.90 6.36
C TRP A 587 -2.57 24.13 6.30
N LYS A 588 -2.11 24.50 5.10
CA LYS A 588 -1.29 25.71 4.89
C LYS A 588 -2.10 26.98 5.15
N ALA A 589 -3.35 27.05 4.69
CA ALA A 589 -4.24 28.18 4.91
C ALA A 589 -4.58 28.35 6.40
N ALA A 590 -4.73 27.25 7.14
CA ALA A 590 -4.93 27.28 8.59
C ALA A 590 -3.65 27.61 9.37
N GLY A 591 -2.46 27.55 8.74
CA GLY A 591 -1.17 27.76 9.38
C GLY A 591 -0.79 26.63 10.35
N LEU A 592 -1.13 25.38 10.02
CA LEU A 592 -0.88 24.23 10.90
C LEU A 592 0.61 24.02 11.22
N ASP A 593 1.51 24.42 10.32
CA ASP A 593 2.96 24.33 10.48
C ASP A 593 3.52 25.37 11.46
N LYS A 594 2.79 26.47 11.71
CA LYS A 594 3.25 27.64 12.48
C LYS A 594 2.19 28.17 13.45
N PRO A 595 1.70 27.36 14.41
CA PRO A 595 0.76 27.84 15.42
C PRO A 595 1.38 28.93 16.30
N VAL A 596 0.57 29.90 16.71
CA VAL A 596 0.94 30.82 17.80
C VAL A 596 0.78 30.06 19.13
N LYS A 597 1.91 29.79 19.77
CA LYS A 597 1.98 29.07 21.05
C LYS A 597 1.92 30.06 22.23
N THR A 598 0.94 29.89 23.11
CA THR A 598 0.81 30.67 24.35
C THR A 598 0.67 29.74 25.55
N VAL A 599 1.60 29.83 26.50
CA VAL A 599 1.51 29.09 27.77
C VAL A 599 0.60 29.84 28.73
N THR A 600 -0.61 29.33 28.91
CA THR A 600 -1.68 29.99 29.67
C THR A 600 -1.63 29.65 31.16
N SER A 601 -1.09 28.48 31.53
CA SER A 601 -0.94 28.05 32.92
C SER A 601 0.34 27.24 33.12
N PHE A 602 1.02 27.47 34.24
CA PHE A 602 2.14 26.67 34.72
C PHE A 602 2.02 26.53 36.24
N LYS A 603 1.68 25.33 36.72
CA LYS A 603 1.30 25.08 38.12
C LYS A 603 2.06 23.87 38.67
N PRO A 604 3.27 24.06 39.23
CA PRO A 604 3.93 23.03 40.02
C PRO A 604 3.29 22.93 41.42
N SER A 605 2.86 21.72 41.80
CA SER A 605 2.22 21.45 43.09
C SER A 605 3.24 21.19 44.21
N THR A 606 2.79 20.64 45.34
CA THR A 606 3.64 20.09 46.41
C THR A 606 4.03 18.64 46.12
N GLU A 607 5.22 18.25 46.54
CA GLU A 607 5.65 16.85 46.42
C GLU A 607 4.77 15.96 47.29
N THR A 608 4.30 14.86 46.71
CA THR A 608 3.54 13.81 47.41
C THR A 608 4.39 12.54 47.54
N ALA A 609 3.92 11.54 48.28
CA ALA A 609 4.59 10.24 48.34
C ALA A 609 4.75 9.56 46.96
N ALA A 610 3.85 9.89 46.01
CA ALA A 610 3.85 9.40 44.65
C ALA A 610 4.88 10.09 43.73
N GLY A 611 5.27 11.32 44.06
CA GLY A 611 6.07 12.20 43.21
C GLY A 611 5.54 13.63 43.21
N LEU A 612 6.08 14.46 42.32
CA LEU A 612 5.70 15.86 42.18
C LEU A 612 4.76 16.07 40.99
N PRO A 613 3.50 16.48 41.21
CA PRO A 613 2.59 16.89 40.15
C PRO A 613 3.00 18.25 39.56
N VAL A 614 3.00 18.35 38.23
CA VAL A 614 3.19 19.63 37.50
C VAL A 614 2.16 19.69 36.38
N GLU A 615 1.36 20.74 36.35
CA GLU A 615 0.41 20.99 35.25
C GLU A 615 0.88 22.15 34.38
N VAL A 616 0.83 21.95 33.06
CA VAL A 616 1.07 23.00 32.08
C VAL A 616 -0.09 23.04 31.09
N VAL A 617 -0.62 24.22 30.84
CA VAL A 617 -1.64 24.43 29.82
C VAL A 617 -1.08 25.36 28.77
N THR A 618 -1.10 24.90 27.53
CA THR A 618 -0.63 25.65 26.36
C THR A 618 -1.73 25.69 25.33
N THR A 619 -2.04 26.89 24.83
CA THR A 619 -2.96 27.07 23.69
C THR A 619 -2.14 27.29 22.43
N TYR A 620 -2.42 26.48 21.41
CA TYR A 620 -1.88 26.60 20.06
C TYR A 620 -2.96 27.18 19.17
N ARG A 621 -2.80 28.45 18.76
CA ARG A 621 -3.78 29.17 17.95
C ARG A 621 -3.39 29.13 16.47
N TYR A 622 -4.37 28.80 15.65
CA TYR A 622 -4.34 28.78 14.19
C TYR A 622 -5.21 29.92 13.64
N VAL A 623 -5.37 30.01 12.32
CA VAL A 623 -6.12 31.11 11.70
C VAL A 623 -7.58 31.18 12.18
N GLU A 624 -8.33 30.07 12.14
CA GLU A 624 -9.76 30.05 12.53
C GLU A 624 -10.09 29.14 13.73
N GLY A 625 -9.07 28.60 14.40
CA GLY A 625 -9.26 27.66 15.50
C GLY A 625 -8.07 27.58 16.45
N SER A 626 -8.19 26.76 17.47
CA SER A 626 -7.10 26.51 18.42
C SER A 626 -7.17 25.11 19.01
N VAL A 627 -6.04 24.62 19.50
CA VAL A 627 -6.00 23.42 20.35
C VAL A 627 -5.43 23.82 21.70
N THR A 628 -6.19 23.56 22.76
CA THR A 628 -5.68 23.65 24.13
C THR A 628 -5.09 22.31 24.52
N HIS A 629 -3.78 22.30 24.77
CA HIS A 629 -3.01 21.14 25.22
C HIS A 629 -2.77 21.26 26.73
N ILE A 630 -3.36 20.35 27.48
CA ILE A 630 -3.18 20.22 28.93
C ILE A 630 -2.20 19.07 29.16
N GLN A 631 -1.08 19.37 29.79
CA GLN A 631 -0.03 18.42 30.15
C GLN A 631 -0.02 18.26 31.66
N SER A 632 -0.43 17.09 32.15
CA SER A 632 -0.36 16.75 33.57
C SER A 632 0.79 15.77 33.80
N TYR A 633 1.86 16.26 34.41
CA TYR A 633 3.01 15.47 34.79
C TYR A 633 2.87 14.95 36.22
N LEU A 634 3.32 13.73 36.45
CA LEU A 634 3.68 13.23 37.78
C LEU A 634 5.13 12.75 37.74
N VAL A 635 6.04 13.54 38.30
CA VAL A 635 7.48 13.29 38.27
C VAL A 635 7.90 12.48 39.49
N ARG A 636 8.39 11.26 39.26
CA ARG A 636 8.70 10.26 40.30
C ARG A 636 10.18 10.30 40.66
N ARG A 637 10.52 9.88 41.89
CA ARG A 637 11.86 10.04 42.47
C ARG A 637 12.98 9.27 41.77
N ASP A 638 12.66 8.31 40.90
CA ASP A 638 13.61 7.61 40.03
C ASP A 638 13.95 8.39 38.75
N GLY A 639 13.30 9.53 38.51
CA GLY A 639 13.41 10.32 37.29
C GLY A 639 12.48 9.88 36.17
N SER A 640 11.61 8.90 36.41
CA SER A 640 10.49 8.60 35.52
C SER A 640 9.37 9.64 35.69
N PHE A 641 8.56 9.84 34.64
CA PHE A 641 7.39 10.69 34.74
C PHE A 641 6.23 10.12 33.92
N LEU A 642 5.05 10.17 34.53
CA LEU A 642 3.78 10.04 33.84
C LEU A 642 3.46 11.38 33.18
N LEU A 643 3.13 11.37 31.91
CA LEU A 643 2.65 12.52 31.15
C LEU A 643 1.28 12.19 30.57
N ASN A 644 0.24 12.76 31.17
CA ASN A 644 -1.10 12.73 30.61
C ASN A 644 -1.30 13.96 29.71
N ASN A 645 -1.49 13.73 28.41
CA ASN A 645 -1.79 14.79 27.44
C ASN A 645 -3.27 14.78 27.14
N ARG A 646 -3.94 15.92 27.34
CA ARG A 646 -5.30 16.14 26.87
C ARG A 646 -5.31 17.25 25.84
N PHE A 647 -5.83 16.95 24.65
CA PHE A 647 -5.91 17.89 23.53
C PHE A 647 -7.37 18.27 23.33
N VAL A 648 -7.67 19.56 23.38
CA VAL A 648 -9.04 20.08 23.26
C VAL A 648 -9.10 20.99 22.04
N PRO A 649 -9.53 20.50 20.87
CA PRO A 649 -9.75 21.33 19.69
C PRO A 649 -10.95 22.26 19.91
N GLN A 650 -10.84 23.50 19.42
CA GLN A 650 -11.84 24.56 19.54
C GLN A 650 -11.86 25.42 18.27
N GLY A 651 -13.03 25.97 17.93
CA GLY A 651 -13.20 26.80 16.74
C GLY A 651 -13.25 25.99 15.45
N ASN A 652 -13.01 26.65 14.32
CA ASN A 652 -13.02 26.03 12.99
C ASN A 652 -11.60 25.58 12.63
N LEU A 653 -11.33 24.28 12.81
CA LEU A 653 -10.07 23.66 12.39
C LEU A 653 -10.31 22.83 11.12
N PRO A 654 -9.33 22.78 10.19
CA PRO A 654 -9.36 21.75 9.14
C PRO A 654 -9.28 20.35 9.77
N ASP A 655 -9.50 19.30 8.99
CA ASP A 655 -9.15 17.96 9.46
C ASP A 655 -7.66 17.90 9.77
N LEU A 656 -7.30 17.41 10.95
CA LEU A 656 -5.93 17.47 11.43
C LEU A 656 -5.19 16.20 10.98
N PRO A 657 -3.98 16.30 10.40
CA PRO A 657 -3.22 15.13 9.97
C PRO A 657 -2.83 14.21 11.12
N ARG A 658 -2.73 14.74 12.33
CA ARG A 658 -2.38 14.01 13.55
C ARG A 658 -2.73 14.80 14.79
N MET A 659 -2.72 14.14 15.94
CA MET A 659 -2.82 14.80 17.23
C MET A 659 -1.91 14.11 18.25
N GLY A 660 -0.79 14.76 18.56
CA GLY A 660 0.26 14.14 19.36
C GLY A 660 1.21 15.11 20.02
N VAL A 661 2.29 14.55 20.55
CA VAL A 661 3.42 15.30 21.11
C VAL A 661 4.71 14.93 20.39
N THR A 662 5.54 15.94 20.13
CA THR A 662 6.90 15.79 19.59
C THR A 662 7.92 16.29 20.60
N LEU A 663 9.06 15.62 20.71
CA LEU A 663 10.19 16.01 21.54
C LEU A 663 11.51 15.66 20.84
N ALA A 664 12.56 16.44 21.09
CA ALA A 664 13.90 16.12 20.61
C ALA A 664 14.69 15.48 21.74
N LEU A 665 15.20 14.28 21.48
CA LEU A 665 16.05 13.51 22.39
C LEU A 665 17.50 13.53 21.88
N SER A 666 18.43 13.19 22.77
CA SER A 666 19.85 13.11 22.42
C SER A 666 20.08 12.24 21.18
N SER A 667 20.90 12.73 20.24
CA SER A 667 21.36 11.97 19.06
C SER A 667 22.08 10.66 19.38
N GLN A 668 22.53 10.45 20.63
CA GLN A 668 23.14 9.19 21.04
C GLN A 668 22.12 8.04 21.11
N LEU A 669 20.81 8.31 21.19
CA LEU A 669 19.76 7.30 21.39
C LEU A 669 19.34 6.62 20.08
N GLU A 670 20.30 6.04 19.38
CA GLU A 670 20.14 5.55 18.01
C GLU A 670 19.38 4.22 17.90
N HIS A 671 19.43 3.36 18.92
CA HIS A 671 18.76 2.06 18.86
C HIS A 671 17.28 2.17 19.21
N TYR A 672 16.42 1.85 18.25
CA TYR A 672 14.97 1.93 18.38
C TYR A 672 14.38 0.51 18.50
N THR A 673 13.52 0.28 19.48
CA THR A 673 12.81 -1.00 19.65
C THR A 673 11.40 -0.72 20.11
N TRP A 674 10.40 -1.39 19.54
CA TRP A 674 8.99 -1.15 19.87
C TRP A 674 8.17 -2.43 19.85
N LEU A 675 7.09 -2.44 20.64
CA LEU A 675 6.00 -3.40 20.52
C LEU A 675 4.83 -2.71 19.79
N GLY A 676 4.53 -3.16 18.57
CA GLY A 676 3.48 -2.60 17.71
C GLY A 676 3.55 -3.18 16.29
N HIS A 677 2.90 -2.54 15.32
CA HIS A 677 2.99 -2.93 13.92
C HIS A 677 4.41 -2.67 13.35
N GLY A 678 4.94 -3.61 12.57
CA GLY A 678 6.25 -3.49 11.94
C GLY A 678 6.57 -4.65 10.98
N PRO A 679 7.78 -4.68 10.38
CA PRO A 679 8.90 -3.77 10.63
C PRO A 679 8.83 -2.46 9.82
N TYR A 680 8.09 -2.42 8.72
CA TYR A 680 8.02 -1.26 7.81
C TYR A 680 7.18 -0.11 8.38
N ASP A 681 7.29 1.08 7.77
CA ASP A 681 6.40 2.20 8.10
C ASP A 681 4.95 1.86 7.70
N ASN A 682 4.01 2.16 8.58
CA ASN A 682 2.62 1.76 8.43
C ASN A 682 1.70 2.85 8.98
N TYR A 683 0.48 2.89 8.46
CA TYR A 683 -0.54 3.90 8.76
C TYR A 683 -1.88 3.22 9.01
N ALA A 684 -2.86 3.99 9.52
CA ALA A 684 -4.16 3.45 9.92
C ALA A 684 -4.86 2.66 8.81
N ASP A 685 -4.65 3.05 7.55
CA ASP A 685 -5.19 2.49 6.32
C ASP A 685 -4.18 1.70 5.47
N ARG A 686 -2.97 1.45 5.99
CA ARG A 686 -1.92 0.63 5.35
C ARG A 686 -1.04 -0.05 6.39
N LYS A 687 -1.42 -1.25 6.82
CA LYS A 687 -0.71 -2.00 7.87
C LYS A 687 -0.91 -3.51 7.85
N GLU A 688 -1.64 -4.06 6.88
CA GLU A 688 -1.88 -5.50 6.77
C GLU A 688 -0.56 -6.26 6.51
N GLY A 689 0.41 -5.63 5.85
CA GLY A 689 1.78 -6.13 5.68
C GLY A 689 2.70 -6.00 6.90
N CYS A 690 2.20 -5.46 8.02
CA CYS A 690 2.99 -5.15 9.21
C CYS A 690 2.39 -5.80 10.46
N PRO A 691 2.69 -7.06 10.79
CA PRO A 691 2.12 -7.72 11.97
C PRO A 691 2.56 -7.06 13.29
N VAL A 692 1.78 -7.27 14.36
CA VAL A 692 2.13 -6.84 15.71
C VAL A 692 3.24 -7.75 16.26
N GLY A 693 4.32 -7.14 16.74
CA GLY A 693 5.48 -7.86 17.27
C GLY A 693 6.43 -6.94 18.03
N VAL A 694 7.49 -7.50 18.59
CA VAL A 694 8.64 -6.72 19.09
C VAL A 694 9.65 -6.57 17.96
N TRP A 695 9.84 -5.34 17.50
CA TRP A 695 10.71 -4.99 16.39
C TRP A 695 11.87 -4.12 16.86
N SER A 696 13.01 -4.21 16.19
CA SER A 696 14.20 -3.40 16.47
C SER A 696 14.82 -2.88 15.18
N SER A 697 15.38 -1.67 15.24
CA SER A 697 16.12 -1.00 14.17
C SER A 697 17.06 0.06 14.76
N THR A 698 17.62 0.92 13.92
CA THR A 698 18.08 2.23 14.33
C THR A 698 17.13 3.36 13.92
N VAL A 699 17.28 4.56 14.51
CA VAL A 699 16.54 5.78 14.10
C VAL A 699 16.88 6.18 12.67
N THR A 700 18.15 6.05 12.28
CA THR A 700 18.61 6.26 10.90
C THR A 700 17.88 5.35 9.92
N GLU A 701 17.70 4.06 10.26
CA GLU A 701 16.99 3.08 9.43
C GLU A 701 15.46 3.29 9.38
N GLN A 702 14.89 4.13 10.26
CA GLN A 702 13.45 4.46 10.21
C GLN A 702 13.10 5.48 9.12
N TYR A 703 14.10 6.21 8.61
CA TYR A 703 13.88 7.13 7.50
C TYR A 703 13.63 6.36 6.20
N VAL A 704 12.51 6.64 5.54
CA VAL A 704 12.19 6.08 4.22
C VAL A 704 12.55 7.11 3.14
N PRO A 705 13.52 6.82 2.25
CA PRO A 705 14.07 7.79 1.31
C PRO A 705 13.22 7.94 0.05
N TYR A 706 11.94 8.31 0.19
CA TYR A 706 11.10 8.70 -0.95
C TYR A 706 11.81 9.78 -1.78
N PRO A 707 11.93 9.65 -3.12
CA PRO A 707 12.72 10.57 -3.92
C PRO A 707 12.32 12.04 -3.74
N ARG A 708 11.01 12.30 -3.60
CA ARG A 708 10.49 13.53 -2.98
C ARG A 708 10.32 13.30 -1.47
N PRO A 709 11.05 14.02 -0.60
CA PRO A 709 10.85 13.99 0.83
C PRO A 709 9.41 14.32 1.25
N GLN A 710 8.93 13.59 2.26
CA GLN A 710 7.59 13.68 2.82
C GLN A 710 7.50 12.92 4.15
N ALA A 711 6.36 13.00 4.86
CA ALA A 711 6.13 12.27 6.09
C ALA A 711 6.31 10.75 5.89
N CYS A 712 7.07 10.11 6.77
CA CYS A 712 7.41 8.69 6.72
C CYS A 712 7.75 8.12 8.11
N GLY A 713 8.04 6.81 8.17
CA GLY A 713 8.56 6.16 9.38
C GLY A 713 7.54 5.87 10.49
N ASN A 714 6.25 6.12 10.24
CA ASN A 714 5.18 5.91 11.23
C ASN A 714 5.01 4.43 11.61
N LYS A 715 4.69 4.17 12.87
CA LYS A 715 4.27 2.86 13.39
C LYS A 715 2.95 3.01 14.11
N GLU A 716 1.94 2.25 13.69
CA GLU A 716 0.66 2.16 14.37
C GLU A 716 0.70 1.14 15.51
N GLY A 717 -0.25 1.28 16.44
CA GLY A 717 -0.51 0.25 17.45
C GLY A 717 0.63 0.09 18.47
N VAL A 718 1.47 1.10 18.67
CA VAL A 718 2.62 1.04 19.58
C VAL A 718 2.13 1.03 21.03
N ARG A 719 2.51 0.00 21.77
CA ARG A 719 2.24 -0.14 23.22
C ARG A 719 3.38 0.39 24.07
N TRP A 720 4.61 0.12 23.64
CA TRP A 720 5.81 0.68 24.23
C TRP A 720 6.92 0.75 23.20
N LEU A 721 7.87 1.65 23.45
CA LEU A 721 9.11 1.76 22.68
C LEU A 721 10.30 2.07 23.60
N THR A 722 11.50 1.80 23.12
CA THR A 722 12.76 2.21 23.74
C THR A 722 13.67 2.88 22.73
N LEU A 723 14.37 3.93 23.17
CA LEU A 723 15.46 4.57 22.44
C LEU A 723 16.69 4.53 23.33
N THR A 724 17.77 3.88 22.88
CA THR A 724 18.97 3.66 23.69
C THR A 724 20.27 3.97 22.96
N ASP A 725 21.28 4.37 23.73
CA ASP A 725 22.67 4.46 23.30
C ASP A 725 23.28 3.07 23.06
N PRO A 726 24.49 2.98 22.44
CA PRO A 726 25.17 1.70 22.23
C PRO A 726 25.50 0.92 23.52
N ALA A 727 25.52 1.59 24.69
CA ALA A 727 25.68 0.94 25.98
C ALA A 727 24.33 0.41 26.54
N GLY A 728 23.24 0.59 25.80
CA GLY A 728 21.89 0.18 26.15
C GLY A 728 21.21 1.08 27.18
N ARG A 729 21.67 2.31 27.41
CA ARG A 729 21.06 3.30 28.30
C ARG A 729 20.19 4.26 27.49
N GLY A 730 19.03 4.66 28.03
CA GLY A 730 18.18 5.64 27.36
C GLY A 730 16.82 5.76 28.01
N VAL A 731 15.78 5.77 27.19
CA VAL A 731 14.39 5.94 27.63
C VAL A 731 13.51 4.80 27.15
N LYS A 732 12.60 4.35 28.01
CA LYS A 732 11.43 3.55 27.65
C LYS A 732 10.19 4.43 27.74
N VAL A 733 9.34 4.38 26.73
CA VAL A 733 8.02 5.02 26.72
C VAL A 733 6.95 3.93 26.68
N THR A 734 6.02 3.95 27.62
CA THR A 734 4.88 3.01 27.67
C THR A 734 3.57 3.78 27.55
N VAL A 735 2.65 3.30 26.72
CA VAL A 735 1.29 3.87 26.58
C VAL A 735 0.40 3.28 27.68
N LEU A 736 -0.30 4.14 28.42
CA LEU A 736 -0.99 3.73 29.64
C LEU A 736 -2.51 3.74 29.54
N SER A 737 -3.10 4.66 28.79
CA SER A 737 -4.56 4.74 28.65
C SER A 737 -4.98 4.66 27.19
N PRO A 738 -6.11 3.99 26.90
CA PRO A 738 -6.81 4.23 25.65
C PRO A 738 -7.30 5.69 25.58
N ASP A 739 -7.52 6.16 24.36
CA ASP A 739 -8.17 7.44 24.10
C ASP A 739 -9.63 7.43 24.62
N GLU A 740 -10.19 8.61 24.93
CA GLU A 740 -11.56 8.81 25.44
C GLU A 740 -12.66 8.32 24.45
N GLY A 741 -12.30 7.96 23.21
CA GLY A 741 -13.25 7.50 22.17
C GLY A 741 -13.26 6.01 21.88
N GLY A 742 -13.12 5.16 22.90
CA GLY A 742 -13.50 3.74 22.78
C GLY A 742 -12.44 2.77 22.25
N LYS A 743 -11.16 3.17 22.20
CA LYS A 743 -10.08 2.17 22.02
C LYS A 743 -10.05 1.25 23.24
N THR A 744 -9.96 -0.06 23.03
CA THR A 744 -9.99 -1.06 24.11
C THR A 744 -8.59 -1.43 24.62
N VAL A 745 -7.54 -1.00 23.91
CA VAL A 745 -6.12 -1.28 24.21
C VAL A 745 -5.33 0.02 24.18
N PRO A 746 -4.43 0.28 25.16
CA PRO A 746 -3.60 1.48 25.18
C PRO A 746 -2.52 1.39 24.09
N VAL A 747 -2.76 2.09 22.98
CA VAL A 747 -1.84 2.18 21.84
C VAL A 747 -1.78 3.60 21.29
N CYS A 748 -0.63 3.96 20.71
CA CYS A 748 -0.42 5.20 19.99
C CYS A 748 0.19 4.95 18.61
N SER A 749 0.27 6.00 17.80
CA SER A 749 1.15 6.05 16.62
C SER A 749 2.50 6.64 17.05
N ALA A 750 3.61 6.18 16.47
CA ALA A 750 4.94 6.69 16.80
C ALA A 750 5.86 6.84 15.59
N THR A 751 6.66 7.90 15.57
CA THR A 751 7.79 8.10 14.65
C THR A 751 9.06 8.47 15.43
N ALA A 752 10.21 8.00 14.97
CA ALA A 752 11.52 8.43 15.47
C ALA A 752 12.44 8.66 14.27
N LEU A 753 12.86 9.90 14.04
CA LEU A 753 13.66 10.30 12.87
C LEU A 753 14.75 11.31 13.25
N HIS A 754 15.75 11.48 12.39
CA HIS A 754 16.69 12.61 12.46
C HIS A 754 16.22 13.84 11.67
N PHE A 755 14.92 13.95 11.42
CA PHE A 755 14.32 15.04 10.66
C PHE A 755 13.06 15.51 11.36
N THR A 756 12.79 16.81 11.32
CA THR A 756 11.47 17.34 11.65
C THR A 756 10.55 17.28 10.42
N GLU A 757 9.25 17.40 10.66
CA GLU A 757 8.26 17.56 9.57
C GLU A 757 8.59 18.77 8.68
N SER A 758 9.15 19.85 9.24
CA SER A 758 9.55 21.02 8.45
C SER A 758 10.73 20.74 7.53
N ASP A 759 11.69 19.91 7.97
CA ASP A 759 12.84 19.53 7.13
C ASP A 759 12.36 18.71 5.93
N LEU A 760 11.44 17.76 6.18
CA LEU A 760 10.87 16.89 5.15
C LEU A 760 9.97 17.65 4.16
N ASP A 761 9.17 18.63 4.60
CA ASP A 761 8.28 19.38 3.70
C ASP A 761 9.02 20.40 2.82
N THR A 762 10.15 20.94 3.30
CA THR A 762 10.91 21.98 2.59
C THR A 762 11.85 21.40 1.52
N ALA A 763 12.37 20.19 1.73
CA ALA A 763 13.29 19.57 0.79
C ALA A 763 12.57 19.12 -0.49
N HIS A 764 13.13 19.49 -1.65
CA HIS A 764 12.66 19.00 -2.95
C HIS A 764 13.18 17.57 -3.18
N THR A 765 14.46 17.32 -2.94
CA THR A 765 15.09 16.00 -3.18
C THR A 765 15.85 15.51 -1.95
N THR A 766 16.02 14.19 -1.85
CA THR A 766 16.65 13.53 -0.67
C THR A 766 18.08 14.00 -0.37
N TRP A 767 18.85 14.47 -1.37
CA TRP A 767 20.22 14.94 -1.15
C TRP A 767 20.29 16.30 -0.42
N GLN A 768 19.19 17.06 -0.41
CA GLN A 768 19.08 18.35 0.28
C GLN A 768 18.83 18.20 1.79
N LEU A 769 18.41 17.01 2.23
CA LEU A 769 18.19 16.71 3.64
C LEU A 769 19.51 16.50 4.38
N SER A 770 19.62 17.16 5.53
CA SER A 770 20.73 17.00 6.48
C SER A 770 20.20 16.48 7.82
N PRO A 771 20.62 15.29 8.29
CA PRO A 771 20.19 14.75 9.58
C PRO A 771 20.51 15.71 10.73
N LEU A 772 19.54 15.88 11.64
CA LEU A 772 19.70 16.65 12.86
C LEU A 772 20.56 15.92 13.88
N ALA A 773 21.29 16.67 14.70
CA ALA A 773 22.03 16.16 15.85
C ALA A 773 21.12 15.81 17.05
N SER A 774 19.89 15.39 16.79
CA SER A 774 18.90 14.94 17.76
C SER A 774 18.02 13.84 17.15
N VAL A 775 17.40 13.02 18.00
CA VAL A 775 16.30 12.11 17.62
C VAL A 775 14.99 12.83 17.84
N ILE A 776 14.22 13.03 16.78
CA ILE A 776 12.87 13.60 16.84
C ILE A 776 11.87 12.46 17.05
N LEU A 777 11.40 12.31 18.29
CA LEU A 777 10.36 11.36 18.66
C LEU A 777 9.01 12.06 18.60
N THR A 778 8.05 11.47 17.89
CA THR A 778 6.66 11.94 17.89
C THR A 778 5.72 10.80 18.26
N LEU A 779 4.73 11.09 19.11
CA LEU A 779 3.77 10.13 19.66
C LEU A 779 2.36 10.70 19.52
N ASP A 780 1.49 10.01 18.79
CA ASP A 780 0.15 10.50 18.47
C ASP A 780 -0.97 9.65 19.06
N ALA A 781 -2.01 10.32 19.54
CA ALA A 781 -3.28 9.68 19.86
C ALA A 781 -3.96 9.12 18.59
N PHE A 782 -3.81 9.84 17.48
CA PHE A 782 -4.14 9.38 16.14
C PHE A 782 -3.22 10.02 15.08
N HIS A 783 -3.05 9.29 13.97
CA HIS A 783 -2.42 9.77 12.76
C HIS A 783 -3.34 9.45 11.58
N MET A 784 -3.67 10.45 10.77
CA MET A 784 -4.50 10.32 9.58
C MET A 784 -3.90 9.30 8.60
N GLY A 785 -4.77 8.53 7.94
CA GLY A 785 -4.39 7.65 6.84
C GLY A 785 -3.71 8.36 5.65
N LEU A 786 -3.29 7.56 4.68
CA LEU A 786 -2.59 7.99 3.47
C LEU A 786 -3.55 8.23 2.28
N GLY A 787 -4.61 7.42 2.15
CA GLY A 787 -5.43 7.40 0.94
C GLY A 787 -4.62 7.13 -0.34
N ASN A 788 -5.14 7.56 -1.50
CA ASN A 788 -4.46 7.48 -2.80
C ASN A 788 -4.75 8.72 -3.69
N SER A 789 -4.95 9.90 -3.10
CA SER A 789 -5.46 11.10 -3.80
C SER A 789 -4.49 11.78 -4.77
N SER A 790 -3.24 11.32 -4.86
CA SER A 790 -2.33 11.76 -5.92
C SER A 790 -2.90 11.47 -7.32
N CYS A 791 -3.57 10.33 -7.51
CA CYS A 791 -4.51 10.08 -8.60
C CYS A 791 -5.54 9.04 -8.15
N GLY A 792 -6.78 9.45 -7.94
CA GLY A 792 -7.81 8.58 -7.37
C GLY A 792 -8.38 9.10 -6.06
N PRO A 793 -9.03 8.23 -5.28
CA PRO A 793 -9.78 8.67 -4.12
C PRO A 793 -8.90 8.80 -2.86
N GLY A 794 -9.32 9.69 -1.96
CA GLY A 794 -8.55 10.08 -0.78
C GLY A 794 -8.61 9.11 0.40
N VAL A 795 -8.42 9.67 1.59
CA VAL A 795 -8.50 8.94 2.87
C VAL A 795 -9.97 8.57 3.16
N LEU A 796 -10.25 7.35 3.63
CA LEU A 796 -11.59 7.03 4.12
C LEU A 796 -11.88 7.77 5.43
N GLN A 797 -13.13 8.17 5.65
CA GLN A 797 -13.53 9.00 6.79
C GLN A 797 -13.12 8.39 8.15
N ARG A 798 -13.18 7.06 8.27
CA ARG A 798 -12.78 6.32 9.48
C ARG A 798 -11.28 6.42 9.81
N TYR A 799 -10.45 6.84 8.84
CA TYR A 799 -9.00 7.01 9.00
C TYR A 799 -8.58 8.48 9.12
N ALA A 800 -9.53 9.44 9.18
CA ALA A 800 -9.23 10.88 9.22
C ALA A 800 -9.02 11.46 10.63
N GLY A 801 -9.48 10.75 11.67
CA GLY A 801 -9.59 11.28 13.03
C GLY A 801 -10.77 12.25 13.18
N GLU A 802 -11.50 12.13 14.28
CA GLU A 802 -12.64 13.01 14.61
C GLU A 802 -12.18 14.30 15.28
N LYS A 803 -12.91 15.41 15.11
CA LYS A 803 -12.63 16.69 15.80
C LYS A 803 -13.23 16.72 17.20
N ARG A 804 -12.74 15.85 18.09
CA ARG A 804 -13.14 15.76 19.50
C ARG A 804 -11.94 15.88 20.44
N PRO A 805 -12.13 15.98 21.76
CA PRO A 805 -11.03 15.85 22.70
C PRO A 805 -10.35 14.48 22.59
N TYR A 806 -9.03 14.47 22.72
CA TYR A 806 -8.21 13.25 22.77
C TYR A 806 -7.35 13.24 24.02
N THR A 807 -7.12 12.04 24.54
CA THR A 807 -6.20 11.81 25.67
C THR A 807 -5.11 10.82 25.29
N LEU A 808 -3.86 11.15 25.62
CA LEU A 808 -2.67 10.31 25.42
C LEU A 808 -1.83 10.28 26.71
N SER A 809 -1.96 9.20 27.47
CA SER A 809 -1.19 8.95 28.69
C SER A 809 0.07 8.12 28.40
N LEU A 810 1.22 8.68 28.75
CA LEU A 810 2.53 8.10 28.48
C LEU A 810 3.35 8.02 29.78
N LEU A 811 4.08 6.92 29.96
CA LEU A 811 5.08 6.78 31.02
C LEU A 811 6.47 6.79 30.40
N PHE A 812 7.26 7.82 30.70
CA PHE A 812 8.67 7.93 30.33
C PHE A 812 9.53 7.44 31.48
N GLN A 813 10.41 6.48 31.22
CA GLN A 813 11.26 5.86 32.23
C GLN A 813 12.72 5.89 31.78
N PRO A 814 13.66 6.29 32.66
CA PRO A 814 15.07 5.96 32.45
C PRO A 814 15.21 4.45 32.29
N PHE A 815 15.93 4.02 31.27
CA PHE A 815 15.97 2.63 30.86
C PHE A 815 17.40 2.14 30.64
N HIS A 816 17.67 0.90 31.02
CA HIS A 816 18.90 0.19 30.67
C HIS A 816 18.59 -1.23 30.19
N LYS A 817 18.99 -1.58 28.96
CA LYS A 817 18.73 -2.88 28.31
C LYS A 817 19.18 -4.12 29.12
N LYS A 818 20.15 -3.99 30.03
CA LYS A 818 20.54 -5.10 30.94
C LYS A 818 19.43 -5.52 31.91
N ALA A 819 18.40 -4.69 32.09
CA ALA A 819 17.22 -4.97 32.89
C ALA A 819 16.14 -5.81 32.16
N LEU A 820 16.35 -6.19 30.88
CA LEU A 820 15.45 -7.02 30.08
C LEU A 820 15.89 -8.50 29.93
N LYS A 821 16.73 -9.03 30.85
CA LYS A 821 16.87 -10.49 30.89
C LYS A 821 15.56 -11.09 31.43
N PRO A 822 15.00 -12.12 30.77
CA PRO A 822 13.73 -12.73 31.17
C PRO A 822 13.76 -13.25 32.60
#